data_AF-A0A7S1KL80-F1
#
_entry.id   AF-A0A7S1KL80-F1
#
_cell.length_a   1.000
_cell.length_b   1.000
_cell.length_c   1.000
_cell.angle_alpha   90.00
_cell.angle_beta   90.00
_cell.angle_gamma   90.00
#
_symmetry.space_group_name_H-M   'P 1'
#
loop_
_entity.id
_entity.type
_entity.pdbx_description
1 polymer ?
#
loop_
_entity_poly.entity_id
_entity_poly.type
_entity_poly.pdbx_seq_one_letter_code
_entity_poly.pdbx_strand_id
1 'polypeptide(L)'
;MSQHLYIPATQSTLLLQQFRHFTFTGSTFIIVFITLIIVLCFMPTPTFSTKGTLTATSSSIFHDKRLKGNNQIVAMLRMTGVDYGNCYLQSDPQPSIKMPKFVTLSDSDFENLSNPSTMDFTNSTQHSKIISYIAFNGESDFRDESNGMGTYLAGVIAGKYGDEANIERSQYNGIAPDAQLVVMDTFKQSAGFIEKDLYKELRWSRHATGARIHLVPSHSSQAMNPGYTTEAMQIDQFLYEHNTSIVVAPSGDFSSTASVGTISSPGTSKNAIVVGSVFGASNVILEAALDKYYIDRSGYNRDDISSKSHLYSSRSVSSFSSRGITSDARHKPDVVLPGEFVIGARSNGDSGNRNCDFSYRGGNGATDCPKDCSGHGQCVNAHCQCSQGYCGNDCSVVTDSSRTRVSCCANDCNARGICLQDTSTTLYTECSCTNSTQTYGLYCLNTFSELAGNKGFNVLQVVPSTTTAAAVGAALIAITRQYFLEGFYPSGAPIAANKMEPTNSLIKALFVNGARQASQVVSFDDNKRASSLRALNGTVTPEAGNGLVALDKVLPIAGHSTFRLLAQQSESLSTGQVHSRCYKIIQGGEFKATLAWTDPPSATTNSKHLINNLDLEVIVANKRYLGNQLTTILDPNSDPVEIVDQTNNAESVYVSNVRENDRIRVTVKGTFVSEAFSPQVYSLVLTGHFEGDSSDFCPECYVGEQLECATSIGRGYRNCTGSGFFSGDCIMTECYTGYSLVDRQCELGSFIRTSKNVIQILEGERSAFQVILVDAPTSDVRVTITAPSSGRRVRVKSATETEYHESTVLSFTALDWSIPQRVYVKSIMDHMANGDYSGSITIETESSDFNFNTRQVKPVEVILEETDKAFVIASKHNVQLLSPNQIDIVKLSLNTTPSAPVYIHYEVPDALRGVFAFQTEQTEQQQVSSVIMQLNETNWNTNEAQLLLIMQEQPESTTSALLWGNVTSSDSAYHNTIVPPLIVNLVASESSTQKNRDCIVQTFYVGNGASERTTRSCWMVVLGTAVLLVLEMLL
;
A
#
# COMPACT_ATOMS: atom_id res chain seq x y z
N MET A 1 11.79 -17.09 47.24
CA MET A 1 12.59 -17.65 46.12
C MET A 1 11.73 -18.64 45.37
N SER A 2 11.34 -18.32 44.14
CA SER A 2 10.72 -19.25 43.18
C SER A 2 10.63 -18.52 41.84
N GLN A 3 11.53 -18.82 40.91
CA GLN A 3 11.53 -18.21 39.58
C GLN A 3 10.52 -18.93 38.69
N HIS A 4 9.71 -18.17 37.94
CA HIS A 4 8.94 -18.72 36.82
C HIS A 4 9.66 -18.35 35.51
N LEU A 5 10.27 -19.35 34.88
CA LEU A 5 10.70 -19.23 33.49
C LEU A 5 9.46 -19.15 32.60
N TYR A 6 9.52 -18.30 31.57
CA TYR A 6 8.54 -18.21 30.51
C TYR A 6 9.25 -18.48 29.18
N ILE A 7 8.80 -19.48 28.41
CA ILE A 7 9.45 -19.90 27.16
C ILE A 7 8.53 -19.52 25.98
N PRO A 8 9.00 -18.70 25.01
CA PRO A 8 8.20 -18.34 23.84
C PRO A 8 7.94 -19.52 22.89
N ALA A 9 6.76 -19.54 22.27
CA ALA A 9 6.31 -20.62 21.40
C ALA A 9 6.79 -20.47 19.94
N THR A 10 8.11 -20.56 19.70
CA THR A 10 8.70 -20.41 18.35
C THR A 10 9.79 -21.42 17.96
N GLN A 11 9.85 -22.60 18.60
CA GLN A 11 10.60 -23.77 18.06
C GLN A 11 9.84 -25.09 18.24
N SER A 12 9.12 -25.53 17.20
CA SER A 12 8.31 -26.77 17.21
C SER A 12 8.68 -27.76 16.08
N THR A 13 9.87 -27.63 15.48
CA THR A 13 10.35 -28.47 14.36
C THR A 13 11.69 -29.18 14.62
N LEU A 14 12.28 -29.08 15.82
CA LEU A 14 13.61 -29.66 16.14
C LEU A 14 13.63 -30.65 17.32
N LEU A 15 12.49 -31.25 17.68
CA LEU A 15 12.32 -32.04 18.92
C LEU A 15 11.88 -33.51 18.71
N LEU A 16 12.16 -34.09 17.53
CA LEU A 16 11.73 -35.46 17.16
C LEU A 16 12.87 -36.45 16.85
N GLN A 17 14.13 -36.14 17.19
CA GLN A 17 15.28 -37.02 16.92
C GLN A 17 16.14 -37.43 18.15
N GLN A 18 15.86 -36.95 19.38
CA GLN A 18 16.66 -37.29 20.57
C GLN A 18 15.88 -37.94 21.72
N PHE A 19 14.96 -38.86 21.41
CA PHE A 19 14.39 -39.79 22.39
C PHE A 19 14.62 -41.26 22.00
N ARG A 20 15.90 -41.66 21.99
CA ARG A 20 16.32 -43.04 22.25
C ARG A 20 17.21 -43.04 23.49
N HIS A 21 17.09 -44.09 24.30
CA HIS A 21 17.73 -44.26 25.62
C HIS A 21 17.22 -43.33 26.73
N PHE A 22 16.08 -43.69 27.34
CA PHE A 22 15.99 -43.80 28.80
C PHE A 22 14.87 -44.76 29.20
N THR A 23 15.21 -45.79 29.97
CA THR A 23 14.25 -46.77 30.53
C THR A 23 14.06 -46.50 32.02
N PHE A 24 12.82 -46.26 32.46
CA PHE A 24 12.47 -46.08 33.87
C PHE A 24 11.46 -47.14 34.32
N THR A 25 11.60 -47.60 35.57
CA THR A 25 11.00 -48.85 36.06
C THR A 25 9.79 -48.62 36.98
N GLY A 26 8.63 -49.11 36.54
CA GLY A 26 7.62 -49.80 37.36
C GLY A 26 6.82 -49.05 38.44
N SER A 27 7.38 -48.06 39.14
CA SER A 27 6.77 -47.51 40.37
C SER A 27 6.52 -46.00 40.31
N THR A 28 7.53 -45.21 39.94
CA THR A 28 7.46 -43.73 40.00
C THR A 28 6.43 -43.14 39.04
N PHE A 29 6.20 -43.80 37.90
CA PHE A 29 5.29 -43.33 36.86
C PHE A 29 3.85 -43.24 37.35
N ILE A 30 3.38 -44.23 38.13
CA ILE A 30 2.01 -44.29 38.65
C ILE A 30 1.73 -43.14 39.62
N ILE A 31 2.68 -42.81 40.50
CA ILE A 31 2.53 -41.72 41.48
C ILE A 31 2.44 -40.35 40.77
N VAL A 32 3.28 -40.13 39.74
CA VAL A 32 3.23 -38.90 38.93
C VAL A 32 1.93 -38.81 38.12
N PHE A 33 1.47 -39.92 37.53
CA PHE A 33 0.22 -39.94 36.75
C PHE A 33 -1.01 -39.68 37.62
N ILE A 34 -1.07 -40.26 38.83
CA ILE A 34 -2.16 -40.05 39.78
C ILE A 34 -2.16 -38.62 40.33
N THR A 35 -1.00 -38.03 40.65
CA THR A 35 -0.98 -36.61 41.07
C THR A 35 -1.33 -35.67 39.92
N LEU A 36 -0.95 -35.96 38.67
CA LEU A 36 -1.40 -35.19 37.52
C LEU A 36 -2.93 -35.24 37.36
N ILE A 37 -3.53 -36.42 37.45
CA ILE A 37 -5.00 -36.60 37.36
C ILE A 37 -5.71 -35.88 38.51
N ILE A 38 -5.24 -36.00 39.75
CA ILE A 38 -5.87 -35.32 40.89
C ILE A 38 -5.78 -33.79 40.74
N VAL A 39 -4.65 -33.24 40.27
CA VAL A 39 -4.53 -31.81 40.00
C VAL A 39 -5.46 -31.37 38.86
N LEU A 40 -5.57 -32.15 37.79
CA LEU A 40 -6.48 -31.87 36.66
C LEU A 40 -7.97 -31.98 37.04
N CYS A 41 -8.33 -32.82 38.02
CA CYS A 41 -9.70 -32.99 38.51
C CYS A 41 -10.11 -32.00 39.62
N PHE A 42 -9.16 -31.31 40.28
CA PHE A 42 -9.45 -30.37 41.37
C PHE A 42 -9.10 -28.90 41.07
N MET A 43 -8.55 -28.57 39.90
CA MET A 43 -8.63 -27.20 39.41
C MET A 43 -10.08 -26.88 39.05
N PRO A 44 -10.66 -25.76 39.52
CA PRO A 44 -11.97 -25.33 39.04
C PRO A 44 -11.85 -25.07 37.54
N THR A 45 -12.63 -25.77 36.73
CA THR A 45 -12.67 -25.53 35.30
C THR A 45 -13.05 -24.08 35.05
N PRO A 46 -12.20 -23.26 34.39
CA PRO A 46 -12.67 -21.99 33.88
C PRO A 46 -13.74 -22.34 32.85
N THR A 47 -15.00 -22.10 33.20
CA THR A 47 -16.11 -22.25 32.25
C THR A 47 -15.90 -21.22 31.16
N PHE A 48 -15.20 -21.62 30.10
CA PHE A 48 -15.08 -20.89 28.84
C PHE A 48 -16.45 -20.85 28.18
N SER A 49 -17.29 -20.00 28.74
CA SER A 49 -18.57 -19.61 28.19
C SER A 49 -18.27 -18.89 26.89
N THR A 50 -18.48 -19.58 25.78
CA THR A 50 -18.53 -19.04 24.42
C THR A 50 -19.76 -18.13 24.29
N LYS A 51 -19.79 -17.06 25.09
CA LYS A 51 -20.86 -16.05 25.11
C LYS A 51 -20.87 -15.29 23.80
N GLY A 52 -22.08 -15.01 23.32
CA GLY A 52 -22.32 -14.59 21.94
C GLY A 52 -21.55 -13.35 21.53
N THR A 53 -20.75 -13.48 20.46
CA THR A 53 -20.02 -12.37 19.83
C THR A 53 -20.98 -11.51 18.99
N LEU A 54 -21.82 -10.71 19.66
CA LEU A 54 -22.69 -9.71 19.04
C LEU A 54 -22.44 -8.33 19.64
N THR A 55 -21.31 -7.72 19.30
CA THR A 55 -21.01 -6.29 19.52
C THR A 55 -19.77 -5.92 18.71
N ALA A 56 -19.55 -4.62 18.45
CA ALA A 56 -18.42 -4.15 17.65
C ALA A 56 -17.08 -4.64 18.23
N THR A 57 -16.25 -5.25 17.38
CA THR A 57 -15.16 -6.19 17.74
C THR A 57 -13.88 -5.54 18.28
N SER A 58 -14.03 -4.68 19.27
CA SER A 58 -12.97 -4.25 20.19
C SER A 58 -13.49 -3.93 21.61
N SER A 59 -14.80 -3.72 21.79
CA SER A 59 -15.38 -3.24 23.06
C SER A 59 -15.18 -4.15 24.27
N SER A 60 -15.24 -5.47 24.12
CA SER A 60 -15.25 -6.43 25.24
C SER A 60 -14.08 -6.26 26.22
N ILE A 61 -12.83 -6.25 25.74
CA ILE A 61 -11.64 -6.10 26.59
C ILE A 61 -11.61 -4.75 27.34
N PHE A 62 -12.14 -3.67 26.75
CA PHE A 62 -12.24 -2.38 27.42
C PHE A 62 -13.39 -2.37 28.45
N HIS A 63 -14.54 -2.96 28.11
CA HIS A 63 -15.68 -3.12 29.00
C HIS A 63 -15.36 -3.99 30.23
N ASP A 64 -14.54 -5.04 30.06
CA ASP A 64 -13.99 -5.86 31.16
C ASP A 64 -13.13 -5.03 32.14
N LYS A 65 -12.44 -4.00 31.63
CA LYS A 65 -11.71 -3.00 32.45
C LYS A 65 -12.59 -1.81 32.89
N ARG A 66 -13.91 -1.89 32.70
CA ARG A 66 -14.92 -0.83 33.01
C ARG A 66 -14.79 0.45 32.18
N LEU A 67 -14.06 0.40 31.07
CA LEU A 67 -13.97 1.47 30.09
C LEU A 67 -15.20 1.43 29.17
N LYS A 68 -16.32 1.92 29.71
CA LYS A 68 -17.68 1.94 29.13
C LYS A 68 -18.18 3.35 28.76
N GLY A 69 -17.31 4.36 28.78
CA GLY A 69 -17.66 5.77 28.52
C GLY A 69 -18.03 6.57 29.76
N ASN A 70 -17.68 6.11 30.97
CA ASN A 70 -18.02 6.81 32.21
C ASN A 70 -17.50 8.26 32.22
N ASN A 71 -18.33 9.18 32.74
CA ASN A 71 -18.09 10.62 32.79
C ASN A 71 -17.82 11.29 31.42
N GLN A 72 -18.19 10.66 30.30
CA GLN A 72 -18.12 11.28 28.97
C GLN A 72 -19.49 11.77 28.52
N ILE A 73 -19.53 12.95 27.91
CA ILE A 73 -20.73 13.58 27.36
C ILE A 73 -20.55 13.72 25.85
N VAL A 74 -21.42 13.05 25.09
CA VAL A 74 -21.49 13.12 23.62
C VAL A 74 -22.66 14.02 23.21
N ALA A 75 -22.36 15.12 22.53
CA ALA A 75 -23.36 15.94 21.87
C ALA A 75 -23.66 15.38 20.48
N MET A 76 -24.93 15.16 20.19
CA MET A 76 -25.45 14.75 18.89
C MET A 76 -26.14 15.96 18.28
N LEU A 77 -25.48 16.60 17.31
CA LEU A 77 -25.94 17.84 16.69
C LEU A 77 -26.77 17.54 15.45
N ARG A 78 -27.76 18.38 15.14
CA ARG A 78 -28.60 18.27 13.93
C ARG A 78 -29.32 16.92 13.80
N MET A 79 -29.94 16.45 14.88
CA MET A 79 -30.66 15.17 14.92
C MET A 79 -32.10 15.30 14.41
N THR A 80 -32.72 14.16 14.10
CA THR A 80 -34.17 14.02 13.80
C THR A 80 -35.06 14.06 15.06
N GLY A 81 -34.46 14.35 16.22
CA GLY A 81 -35.05 14.17 17.54
C GLY A 81 -34.58 12.91 18.26
N VAL A 82 -35.19 12.57 19.42
CA VAL A 82 -34.92 11.31 20.13
C VAL A 82 -36.16 10.78 20.87
N ASP A 83 -36.46 9.48 20.70
CA ASP A 83 -37.33 8.69 21.58
C ASP A 83 -36.59 8.38 22.89
N TYR A 84 -36.61 9.35 23.80
CA TYR A 84 -36.06 9.19 25.15
C TYR A 84 -36.85 8.16 26.00
N GLY A 85 -38.04 7.74 25.57
CA GLY A 85 -38.85 6.69 26.18
C GLY A 85 -38.38 5.26 25.88
N ASN A 86 -37.46 5.08 24.91
CA ASN A 86 -36.90 3.80 24.51
C ASN A 86 -36.16 3.07 25.65
N CYS A 87 -36.32 1.73 25.69
CA CYS A 87 -35.76 0.86 26.74
C CYS A 87 -34.22 0.83 26.84
N TYR A 88 -33.49 1.26 25.81
CA TYR A 88 -32.02 1.40 25.84
C TYR A 88 -31.58 2.81 26.26
N LEU A 89 -32.49 3.76 26.43
CA LEU A 89 -32.16 5.12 26.88
C LEU A 89 -32.64 5.35 28.32
N GLN A 90 -33.71 4.67 28.75
CA GLN A 90 -34.16 4.59 30.14
C GLN A 90 -33.30 3.59 30.95
N SER A 91 -32.40 4.09 31.82
CA SER A 91 -31.46 3.23 32.59
C SER A 91 -32.07 2.48 33.78
N ASP A 92 -33.39 2.29 33.82
CA ASP A 92 -34.11 1.86 35.02
C ASP A 92 -35.42 1.13 34.64
N PRO A 93 -35.62 -0.14 35.05
CA PRO A 93 -36.86 -0.86 34.77
C PRO A 93 -38.10 -0.28 35.47
N GLN A 94 -37.97 0.59 36.49
CA GLN A 94 -39.11 1.26 37.14
C GLN A 94 -40.06 1.91 36.12
N PRO A 95 -41.40 1.76 36.24
CA PRO A 95 -42.34 1.97 35.14
C PRO A 95 -42.47 3.42 34.64
N SER A 96 -42.11 4.42 35.45
CA SER A 96 -42.14 5.83 35.06
C SER A 96 -41.01 6.19 34.09
N ILE A 97 -41.35 6.81 32.95
CA ILE A 97 -40.36 7.42 32.06
C ILE A 97 -39.68 8.59 32.78
N LYS A 98 -38.35 8.63 32.75
CA LYS A 98 -37.54 9.76 33.20
C LYS A 98 -37.38 10.74 32.05
N MET A 99 -37.79 12.00 32.26
CA MET A 99 -37.78 13.05 31.23
C MET A 99 -36.42 13.75 31.15
N PRO A 100 -35.89 14.04 29.95
CA PRO A 100 -34.65 14.82 29.81
C PRO A 100 -34.88 16.30 30.16
N LYS A 101 -33.80 17.06 30.37
CA LYS A 101 -33.90 18.52 30.44
C LYS A 101 -34.22 19.07 29.05
N PHE A 102 -35.47 19.46 28.82
CA PHE A 102 -35.87 20.17 27.61
C PHE A 102 -35.33 21.61 27.64
N VAL A 103 -34.70 22.03 26.55
CA VAL A 103 -34.15 23.39 26.38
C VAL A 103 -34.59 23.93 25.02
N THR A 104 -35.46 24.93 25.01
CA THR A 104 -35.82 25.64 23.79
C THR A 104 -34.84 26.79 23.58
N LEU A 105 -34.19 26.87 22.42
CA LEU A 105 -33.27 27.94 22.05
C LEU A 105 -33.86 28.87 20.97
N SER A 106 -33.38 30.10 20.97
CA SER A 106 -33.53 31.11 19.93
C SER A 106 -32.15 31.60 19.49
N ASP A 107 -32.05 32.24 18.32
CA ASP A 107 -30.75 32.68 17.78
C ASP A 107 -30.00 33.66 18.72
N SER A 108 -30.73 34.41 19.55
CA SER A 108 -30.15 35.28 20.60
C SER A 108 -29.50 34.54 21.77
N ASP A 109 -29.88 33.28 22.04
CA ASP A 109 -29.31 32.49 23.14
C ASP A 109 -27.88 31.99 22.83
N PHE A 110 -27.50 31.96 21.55
CA PHE A 110 -26.13 31.69 21.12
C PHE A 110 -25.19 32.88 21.28
N GLU A 111 -25.70 34.12 21.17
CA GLU A 111 -24.89 35.34 21.36
C GLU A 111 -24.54 35.56 22.84
N ASN A 112 -25.40 35.13 23.77
CA ASN A 112 -25.29 35.46 25.19
C ASN A 112 -24.97 34.23 26.07
N LEU A 113 -23.83 33.58 25.79
CA LEU A 113 -23.27 32.47 26.57
C LEU A 113 -22.96 32.81 28.05
N SER A 114 -23.17 34.04 28.49
CA SER A 114 -23.05 34.50 29.88
C SER A 114 -24.35 34.40 30.70
N ASN A 115 -25.50 34.05 30.08
CA ASN A 115 -26.80 34.08 30.76
C ASN A 115 -27.05 32.82 31.64
N PRO A 116 -27.09 32.91 32.98
CA PRO A 116 -27.11 31.71 33.83
C PRO A 116 -28.43 30.93 33.82
N SER A 117 -29.55 31.55 33.41
CA SER A 117 -30.88 30.97 33.53
C SER A 117 -31.13 29.76 32.62
N THR A 118 -30.35 29.58 31.56
CA THR A 118 -30.35 28.36 30.73
C THR A 118 -29.37 27.31 31.25
N MET A 119 -28.40 27.70 32.09
CA MET A 119 -27.17 26.94 32.37
C MET A 119 -27.14 26.17 33.69
N ASP A 120 -28.17 26.20 34.54
CA ASP A 120 -28.25 25.22 35.63
C ASP A 120 -28.58 23.83 35.07
N PHE A 121 -27.55 23.02 34.88
CA PHE A 121 -27.64 21.58 34.65
C PHE A 121 -27.33 20.77 35.93
N THR A 122 -26.97 21.43 37.03
CA THR A 122 -26.55 20.78 38.28
C THR A 122 -27.70 20.15 39.06
N ASN A 123 -28.93 20.64 38.87
CA ASN A 123 -30.14 20.12 39.53
C ASN A 123 -31.06 19.26 38.64
N SER A 124 -30.71 18.99 37.38
CA SER A 124 -31.62 18.36 36.41
C SER A 124 -31.45 16.83 36.28
N THR A 125 -31.32 16.13 37.40
CA THR A 125 -30.92 14.71 37.46
C THR A 125 -32.07 13.72 37.21
N GLN A 126 -33.09 14.07 36.42
CA GLN A 126 -34.22 13.16 36.15
C GLN A 126 -33.82 12.04 35.18
N HIS A 127 -33.28 12.38 34.01
CA HIS A 127 -32.83 11.41 33.01
C HIS A 127 -31.33 11.16 33.14
N SER A 128 -30.95 9.90 33.37
CA SER A 128 -29.56 9.47 33.56
C SER A 128 -28.72 9.52 32.27
N LYS A 129 -29.31 9.08 31.16
CA LYS A 129 -28.69 9.01 29.83
C LYS A 129 -28.67 10.35 29.07
N ILE A 130 -29.84 10.92 28.77
CA ILE A 130 -29.98 12.16 27.98
C ILE A 130 -30.09 13.34 28.96
N ILE A 131 -28.97 14.02 29.20
CA ILE A 131 -28.90 15.12 30.19
C ILE A 131 -29.47 16.44 29.67
N SER A 132 -29.58 16.59 28.35
CA SER A 132 -30.27 17.72 27.71
C SER A 132 -30.82 17.29 26.35
N TYR A 133 -32.08 17.63 26.08
CA TYR A 133 -32.69 17.56 24.76
C TYR A 133 -33.09 18.98 24.37
N ILE A 134 -32.62 19.44 23.20
CA ILE A 134 -32.61 20.84 22.80
C ILE A 134 -33.36 20.98 21.47
N ALA A 135 -34.20 22.00 21.31
CA ALA A 135 -34.88 22.31 20.05
C ALA A 135 -34.97 23.83 19.84
N PHE A 136 -35.26 24.25 18.61
CA PHE A 136 -35.37 25.66 18.24
C PHE A 136 -36.83 26.15 18.31
N ASN A 137 -37.03 27.36 18.83
CA ASN A 137 -38.35 27.86 19.23
C ASN A 137 -39.33 27.97 18.05
N GLY A 138 -40.32 27.07 18.01
CA GLY A 138 -41.29 26.96 16.92
C GLY A 138 -40.74 26.33 15.63
N GLU A 139 -39.44 26.09 15.56
CA GLU A 139 -38.68 25.62 14.40
C GLU A 139 -38.47 24.09 14.41
N SER A 140 -38.20 23.48 15.57
CA SER A 140 -38.24 22.01 15.79
C SER A 140 -39.25 21.62 16.89
N ASP A 141 -39.49 20.33 17.11
CA ASP A 141 -40.69 19.84 17.86
C ASP A 141 -40.43 18.84 19.02
N PHE A 142 -39.18 18.47 19.29
CA PHE A 142 -38.76 17.51 20.32
C PHE A 142 -39.32 16.08 20.12
N ARG A 143 -39.43 15.59 18.88
CA ARG A 143 -39.90 14.22 18.58
C ARG A 143 -39.12 13.53 17.47
N ASP A 144 -38.79 12.26 17.66
CA ASP A 144 -38.21 11.41 16.60
C ASP A 144 -39.30 10.71 15.77
N GLU A 145 -40.25 11.50 15.25
CA GLU A 145 -41.37 11.05 14.40
C GLU A 145 -40.92 10.68 12.96
N SER A 146 -39.67 10.98 12.58
CA SER A 146 -39.16 10.79 11.22
C SER A 146 -37.92 9.90 11.19
N ASN A 147 -38.07 8.70 10.63
CA ASN A 147 -37.02 7.67 10.44
C ASN A 147 -36.33 7.13 11.72
N GLY A 148 -36.48 7.75 12.89
CA GLY A 148 -35.92 7.25 14.15
C GLY A 148 -34.39 7.34 14.25
N MET A 149 -33.77 8.25 13.49
CA MET A 149 -32.31 8.27 13.30
C MET A 149 -31.58 8.73 14.56
N GLY A 150 -32.03 9.80 15.22
CA GLY A 150 -31.41 10.26 16.46
C GLY A 150 -31.54 9.23 17.59
N THR A 151 -32.67 8.53 17.70
CA THR A 151 -32.84 7.39 18.62
C THR A 151 -31.85 6.26 18.31
N TYR A 152 -31.70 5.91 17.02
CA TYR A 152 -30.78 4.86 16.59
C TYR A 152 -29.33 5.19 16.93
N LEU A 153 -28.86 6.39 16.56
CA LEU A 153 -27.49 6.81 16.84
C LEU A 153 -27.26 6.94 18.36
N ALA A 154 -28.24 7.42 19.14
CA ALA A 154 -28.17 7.45 20.60
C ALA A 154 -28.01 6.04 21.20
N GLY A 155 -28.75 5.06 20.66
CA GLY A 155 -28.63 3.65 21.00
C GLY A 155 -27.26 3.06 20.66
N VAL A 156 -26.75 3.30 19.44
CA VAL A 156 -25.41 2.84 19.00
C VAL A 156 -24.30 3.42 19.88
N ILE A 157 -24.39 4.71 20.23
CA ILE A 157 -23.37 5.39 21.04
C ILE A 157 -23.41 4.89 22.48
N ALA A 158 -24.55 5.04 23.15
CA ALA A 158 -24.65 4.93 24.60
C ALA A 158 -25.89 4.17 25.10
N GLY A 159 -26.56 3.41 24.23
CA GLY A 159 -27.68 2.56 24.63
C GLY A 159 -27.30 1.60 25.76
N LYS A 160 -28.14 1.50 26.78
CA LYS A 160 -27.97 0.61 27.92
C LYS A 160 -29.32 0.10 28.40
N TYR A 161 -29.59 -1.18 28.17
CA TYR A 161 -30.74 -1.85 28.75
C TYR A 161 -30.59 -1.93 30.28
N GLY A 162 -31.65 -1.54 31.01
CA GLY A 162 -31.59 -1.36 32.47
C GLY A 162 -31.36 -2.62 33.31
N ASP A 163 -31.57 -3.81 32.73
CA ASP A 163 -31.27 -5.10 33.36
C ASP A 163 -30.09 -5.77 32.63
N GLU A 164 -28.86 -5.59 33.13
CA GLU A 164 -27.66 -6.20 32.54
C GLU A 164 -27.69 -7.74 32.59
N ALA A 165 -28.48 -8.38 33.47
CA ALA A 165 -28.59 -9.83 33.57
C ALA A 165 -29.41 -10.46 32.44
N ASN A 166 -30.27 -9.69 31.77
CA ASN A 166 -30.97 -10.11 30.56
C ASN A 166 -30.03 -10.07 29.34
N ILE A 167 -29.19 -11.10 29.21
CA ILE A 167 -28.15 -11.20 28.18
C ILE A 167 -28.72 -11.06 26.75
N GLU A 168 -29.94 -11.57 26.50
CA GLU A 168 -30.61 -11.46 25.20
C GLU A 168 -30.86 -10.00 24.77
N ARG A 169 -30.96 -9.07 25.72
CA ARG A 169 -31.15 -7.63 25.48
C ARG A 169 -29.88 -6.82 25.74
N SER A 170 -29.13 -7.11 26.80
CA SER A 170 -27.90 -6.39 27.16
C SER A 170 -26.74 -6.63 26.17
N GLN A 171 -26.81 -7.66 25.33
CA GLN A 171 -25.91 -7.81 24.16
C GLN A 171 -26.07 -6.68 23.12
N TYR A 172 -27.22 -6.02 23.05
CA TYR A 172 -27.48 -4.90 22.12
C TYR A 172 -27.23 -3.52 22.75
N ASN A 173 -26.50 -3.47 23.86
CA ASN A 173 -26.01 -2.22 24.43
C ASN A 173 -25.08 -1.50 23.44
N GLY A 174 -25.14 -0.17 23.45
CA GLY A 174 -24.24 0.71 22.70
C GLY A 174 -22.79 0.59 23.17
N ILE A 175 -21.88 1.11 22.36
CA ILE A 175 -20.43 0.89 22.54
C ILE A 175 -19.88 1.61 23.78
N ALA A 176 -20.46 2.75 24.17
CA ALA A 176 -20.14 3.49 25.39
C ALA A 176 -21.38 3.56 26.31
N PRO A 177 -21.84 2.42 26.89
CA PRO A 177 -23.15 2.31 27.53
C PRO A 177 -23.25 3.08 28.85
N ASP A 178 -22.15 3.59 29.41
CA ASP A 178 -22.15 4.45 30.60
C ASP A 178 -21.90 5.95 30.26
N ALA A 179 -21.74 6.31 28.98
CA ALA A 179 -21.66 7.70 28.54
C ALA A 179 -23.03 8.41 28.60
N GLN A 180 -23.01 9.74 28.67
CA GLN A 180 -24.21 10.60 28.65
C GLN A 180 -24.35 11.32 27.31
N LEU A 181 -25.60 11.68 26.97
CA LEU A 181 -25.98 12.25 25.68
C LEU A 181 -26.58 13.64 25.84
N VAL A 182 -26.26 14.51 24.90
CA VAL A 182 -26.92 15.80 24.64
C VAL A 182 -27.44 15.75 23.22
N VAL A 183 -28.72 16.03 22.98
CA VAL A 183 -29.33 15.96 21.65
C VAL A 183 -29.81 17.34 21.24
N MET A 184 -29.33 17.85 20.10
CA MET A 184 -29.90 19.03 19.43
C MET A 184 -30.77 18.61 18.25
N ASP A 185 -32.05 18.90 18.39
CA ASP A 185 -33.08 18.74 17.37
C ASP A 185 -33.08 19.94 16.42
N THR A 186 -32.79 19.70 15.15
CA THR A 186 -32.97 20.70 14.08
C THR A 186 -33.98 20.25 13.03
N PHE A 187 -34.69 19.15 13.28
CA PHE A 187 -35.66 18.63 12.35
C PHE A 187 -37.09 19.03 12.73
N LYS A 188 -37.94 19.17 11.72
CA LYS A 188 -39.40 19.24 11.87
C LYS A 188 -40.06 18.67 10.64
N GLN A 189 -41.05 17.80 10.82
CA GLN A 189 -41.67 17.10 9.68
C GLN A 189 -42.27 18.05 8.63
N SER A 190 -42.70 19.27 9.03
CA SER A 190 -43.23 20.29 8.14
C SER A 190 -42.19 21.21 7.47
N ALA A 191 -40.91 21.12 7.83
CA ALA A 191 -39.86 22.05 7.39
C ALA A 191 -38.55 21.38 6.93
N GLY A 192 -38.31 20.12 7.29
CA GLY A 192 -37.04 19.42 7.06
C GLY A 192 -36.03 19.69 8.18
N PHE A 193 -34.74 19.63 7.83
CA PHE A 193 -33.66 20.09 8.72
C PHE A 193 -33.46 21.60 8.55
N ILE A 194 -33.31 22.31 9.67
CA ILE A 194 -33.05 23.75 9.71
C ILE A 194 -31.57 23.98 9.99
N GLU A 195 -30.85 24.49 8.99
CA GLU A 195 -29.42 24.80 9.12
C GLU A 195 -29.23 26.13 9.88
N LYS A 196 -28.68 26.05 11.10
CA LYS A 196 -28.18 27.21 11.87
C LYS A 196 -26.65 27.28 11.78
N ASP A 197 -26.04 28.21 12.51
CA ASP A 197 -24.58 28.35 12.59
C ASP A 197 -23.96 27.21 13.41
N LEU A 198 -23.28 26.27 12.74
CA LEU A 198 -22.70 25.10 13.40
C LEU A 198 -21.59 25.45 14.41
N TYR A 199 -20.84 26.54 14.21
CA TYR A 199 -19.85 26.97 15.19
C TYR A 199 -20.54 27.40 16.50
N LYS A 200 -21.71 28.05 16.41
CA LYS A 200 -22.53 28.39 17.59
C LYS A 200 -23.15 27.15 18.27
N GLU A 201 -23.67 26.19 17.50
CA GLU A 201 -24.16 24.89 18.01
C GLU A 201 -23.06 24.12 18.78
N LEU A 202 -21.86 24.02 18.20
CA LEU A 202 -20.68 23.37 18.78
C LEU A 202 -20.21 24.11 20.05
N ARG A 203 -20.07 25.44 19.99
CA ARG A 203 -19.61 26.28 21.11
C ARG A 203 -20.58 26.25 22.28
N TRP A 204 -21.89 26.34 22.03
CA TRP A 204 -22.93 26.23 23.05
C TRP A 204 -22.95 24.84 23.68
N SER A 205 -22.97 23.77 22.87
CA SER A 205 -23.03 22.39 23.40
C SER A 205 -21.82 22.09 24.28
N ARG A 206 -20.62 22.53 23.90
CA ARG A 206 -19.41 22.43 24.73
C ARG A 206 -19.52 23.22 26.03
N HIS A 207 -19.94 24.48 25.96
CA HIS A 207 -19.90 25.42 27.09
C HIS A 207 -21.00 25.14 28.11
N ALA A 208 -22.25 25.03 27.65
CA ALA A 208 -23.42 24.89 28.53
C ALA A 208 -23.51 23.49 29.18
N THR A 209 -23.15 22.42 28.46
CA THR A 209 -23.35 21.04 28.94
C THR A 209 -22.07 20.33 29.38
N GLY A 210 -20.90 20.91 29.11
CA GLY A 210 -19.61 20.25 29.34
C GLY A 210 -19.22 19.20 28.29
N ALA A 211 -19.98 19.05 27.20
CA ALA A 211 -19.65 18.13 26.11
C ALA A 211 -18.22 18.30 25.58
N ARG A 212 -17.63 17.18 25.12
CA ARG A 212 -16.28 17.13 24.52
C ARG A 212 -16.21 16.31 23.24
N ILE A 213 -17.25 15.54 22.95
CA ILE A 213 -17.38 14.72 21.75
C ILE A 213 -18.65 15.20 21.06
N HIS A 214 -18.55 15.56 19.79
CA HIS A 214 -19.66 16.13 19.02
C HIS A 214 -19.83 15.30 17.73
N LEU A 215 -20.94 14.60 17.60
CA LEU A 215 -21.33 13.94 16.36
C LEU A 215 -22.11 14.94 15.50
N VAL A 216 -21.61 15.20 14.29
CA VAL A 216 -22.32 15.99 13.27
C VAL A 216 -22.59 15.06 12.08
N PRO A 217 -23.86 14.77 11.74
CA PRO A 217 -24.23 13.91 10.62
C PRO A 217 -24.01 14.61 9.27
N SER A 218 -24.20 13.88 8.17
CA SER A 218 -24.38 14.48 6.84
C SER A 218 -25.85 14.37 6.44
N HIS A 219 -26.40 15.45 5.89
CA HIS A 219 -27.81 15.51 5.48
C HIS A 219 -27.91 15.30 3.97
N SER A 220 -28.74 14.34 3.55
CA SER A 220 -28.87 13.87 2.16
C SER A 220 -29.50 14.89 1.18
N SER A 221 -29.74 16.13 1.62
CA SER A 221 -30.16 17.26 0.80
C SER A 221 -29.00 17.98 0.12
N GLN A 222 -27.76 17.85 0.65
CA GLN A 222 -26.59 18.50 0.05
C GLN A 222 -26.09 17.70 -1.15
N ALA A 223 -25.80 18.41 -2.25
CA ALA A 223 -25.20 17.82 -3.44
C ALA A 223 -23.75 17.38 -3.16
N MET A 224 -23.28 16.37 -3.90
CA MET A 224 -21.90 15.85 -3.80
C MET A 224 -20.89 16.98 -4.04
N ASN A 225 -20.18 17.38 -2.98
CA ASN A 225 -19.23 18.49 -3.00
C ASN A 225 -17.96 18.14 -2.21
N PRO A 226 -16.88 17.70 -2.88
CA PRO A 226 -15.60 17.40 -2.24
C PRO A 226 -14.79 18.65 -1.83
N GLY A 227 -15.34 19.85 -2.02
CA GLY A 227 -14.75 21.12 -1.58
C GLY A 227 -14.93 21.39 -0.08
N TYR A 228 -14.09 22.28 0.44
CA TYR A 228 -14.15 22.74 1.82
C TYR A 228 -15.24 23.81 1.99
N THR A 229 -16.26 23.47 2.78
CA THR A 229 -17.48 24.28 2.96
C THR A 229 -17.37 25.25 4.14
N THR A 230 -18.34 26.16 4.26
CA THR A 230 -18.51 26.99 5.46
C THR A 230 -18.71 26.15 6.73
N GLU A 231 -19.39 25.00 6.62
CA GLU A 231 -19.58 24.05 7.71
C GLU A 231 -18.26 23.39 8.13
N ALA A 232 -17.45 22.95 7.15
CA ALA A 232 -16.09 22.44 7.39
C ALA A 232 -15.19 23.51 8.05
N MET A 233 -15.31 24.77 7.63
CA MET A 233 -14.62 25.92 8.23
C MET A 233 -15.05 26.17 9.69
N GLN A 234 -16.35 26.12 9.97
CA GLN A 234 -16.92 26.29 11.33
C GLN A 234 -16.44 25.18 12.28
N ILE A 235 -16.37 23.94 11.80
CA ILE A 235 -15.81 22.81 12.55
C ILE A 235 -14.31 23.00 12.80
N ASP A 236 -13.53 23.36 11.78
CA ASP A 236 -12.09 23.54 11.91
C ASP A 236 -11.74 24.70 12.85
N GLN A 237 -12.49 25.82 12.79
CA GLN A 237 -12.38 26.94 13.72
C GLN A 237 -12.69 26.52 15.16
N PHE A 238 -13.83 25.87 15.39
CA PHE A 238 -14.23 25.40 16.72
C PHE A 238 -13.17 24.47 17.33
N LEU A 239 -12.63 23.54 16.54
CA LEU A 239 -11.61 22.60 17.00
C LEU A 239 -10.26 23.26 17.28
N TYR A 240 -9.89 24.28 16.50
CA TYR A 240 -8.68 25.08 16.72
C TYR A 240 -8.78 25.90 18.02
N GLU A 241 -9.90 26.58 18.24
CA GLU A 241 -10.15 27.36 19.47
C GLU A 241 -10.35 26.47 20.71
N HIS A 242 -10.80 25.23 20.54
CA HIS A 242 -11.15 24.30 21.62
C HIS A 242 -10.47 22.94 21.44
N ASN A 243 -9.14 22.93 21.58
CA ASN A 243 -8.28 21.77 21.34
C ASN A 243 -8.59 20.47 22.14
N THR A 244 -9.41 20.50 23.20
CA THR A 244 -9.89 19.29 23.90
C THR A 244 -11.32 18.85 23.53
N SER A 245 -12.04 19.60 22.70
CA SER A 245 -13.28 19.14 22.06
C SER A 245 -12.97 18.46 20.72
N ILE A 246 -13.80 17.50 20.32
CA ILE A 246 -13.59 16.61 19.17
C ILE A 246 -14.89 16.53 18.36
N VAL A 247 -14.82 16.77 17.05
CA VAL A 247 -15.93 16.54 16.11
C VAL A 247 -15.70 15.23 15.36
N VAL A 248 -16.75 14.41 15.28
CA VAL A 248 -16.80 13.22 14.44
C VAL A 248 -17.80 13.48 13.31
N ALA A 249 -17.34 13.25 12.08
CA ALA A 249 -18.10 13.51 10.86
C ALA A 249 -18.15 12.23 10.00
N PRO A 250 -19.28 11.92 9.34
CA PRO A 250 -19.32 10.89 8.31
C PRO A 250 -18.63 11.37 7.03
N SER A 251 -18.18 10.43 6.18
CA SER A 251 -17.69 10.76 4.84
C SER A 251 -18.81 11.11 3.85
N GLY A 252 -20.04 10.61 4.09
CA GLY A 252 -21.19 10.70 3.18
C GLY A 252 -21.56 9.33 2.58
N ASP A 253 -22.77 9.22 2.04
CA ASP A 253 -23.34 7.94 1.54
C ASP A 253 -23.52 7.92 0.01
N PHE A 254 -22.67 8.65 -0.71
CA PHE A 254 -22.90 8.99 -2.13
C PHE A 254 -22.22 8.03 -3.14
N SER A 255 -21.46 7.03 -2.71
CA SER A 255 -20.44 6.39 -3.55
C SER A 255 -20.90 5.33 -4.57
N SER A 256 -22.19 5.23 -4.88
CA SER A 256 -22.76 4.11 -5.66
C SER A 256 -22.23 3.92 -7.09
N THR A 257 -21.55 4.90 -7.69
CA THR A 257 -21.10 4.85 -9.10
C THR A 257 -19.76 5.52 -9.41
N ALA A 258 -19.01 6.03 -8.42
CA ALA A 258 -17.78 6.78 -8.66
C ALA A 258 -16.58 6.18 -7.91
N SER A 259 -15.40 6.26 -8.53
CA SER A 259 -14.16 5.68 -8.03
C SER A 259 -13.59 6.48 -6.84
N VAL A 260 -13.54 7.80 -6.97
CA VAL A 260 -12.99 8.78 -6.01
C VAL A 260 -13.79 10.10 -6.06
N GLY A 261 -13.58 10.98 -5.09
CA GLY A 261 -14.10 12.36 -5.09
C GLY A 261 -15.56 12.50 -4.66
N THR A 262 -16.08 11.56 -3.86
CA THR A 262 -17.48 11.53 -3.40
C THR A 262 -17.67 11.98 -1.96
N ILE A 263 -16.58 12.33 -1.26
CA ILE A 263 -16.58 12.99 0.05
C ILE A 263 -17.42 14.28 0.02
N SER A 264 -18.17 14.55 1.09
CA SER A 264 -19.04 15.72 1.22
C SER A 264 -18.91 16.39 2.58
N SER A 265 -19.52 17.57 2.76
CA SER A 265 -19.69 18.19 4.07
C SER A 265 -20.50 17.28 5.03
N PRO A 266 -20.21 17.27 6.35
CA PRO A 266 -19.10 17.93 7.05
C PRO A 266 -17.72 17.25 6.88
N GLY A 267 -17.65 16.10 6.22
CA GLY A 267 -16.45 15.27 6.02
C GLY A 267 -15.29 15.90 5.23
N THR A 268 -15.41 17.13 4.73
CA THR A 268 -14.30 17.88 4.10
C THR A 268 -13.49 18.74 5.08
N SER A 269 -13.87 18.80 6.36
CA SER A 269 -13.08 19.38 7.49
C SER A 269 -11.69 18.73 7.63
N LYS A 270 -10.68 19.51 8.02
CA LYS A 270 -9.33 18.99 8.33
C LYS A 270 -9.27 18.42 9.74
N ASN A 271 -9.82 19.14 10.72
CA ASN A 271 -9.64 18.87 12.14
C ASN A 271 -10.59 17.81 12.69
N ALA A 272 -11.76 17.61 12.06
CA ALA A 272 -12.66 16.51 12.41
C ALA A 272 -12.01 15.15 12.17
N ILE A 273 -12.46 14.15 12.94
CA ILE A 273 -12.24 12.74 12.65
C ILE A 273 -13.36 12.31 11.70
N VAL A 274 -13.01 12.18 10.42
CA VAL A 274 -13.95 11.84 9.34
C VAL A 274 -13.93 10.33 9.12
N VAL A 275 -15.11 9.73 9.12
CA VAL A 275 -15.29 8.28 9.22
C VAL A 275 -16.10 7.74 8.04
N GLY A 276 -15.50 6.81 7.29
CA GLY A 276 -16.23 5.98 6.30
C GLY A 276 -16.72 4.66 6.90
N SER A 277 -17.51 3.91 6.13
CA SER A 277 -18.18 2.68 6.60
C SER A 277 -17.50 1.41 6.11
N VAL A 278 -17.41 0.41 7.00
CA VAL A 278 -17.22 -1.01 6.66
C VAL A 278 -18.40 -1.84 7.17
N PHE A 279 -18.47 -3.09 6.72
CA PHE A 279 -19.43 -4.08 7.23
C PHE A 279 -19.21 -4.40 8.72
N GLY A 280 -20.29 -4.45 9.49
CA GLY A 280 -20.33 -4.98 10.85
C GLY A 280 -19.97 -6.46 10.90
N ALA A 281 -19.25 -6.86 11.95
CA ALA A 281 -18.66 -8.19 12.05
C ALA A 281 -19.66 -9.25 12.54
N SER A 282 -20.29 -9.96 11.61
CA SER A 282 -20.79 -11.32 11.85
C SER A 282 -20.90 -12.10 10.54
N ASN A 283 -20.02 -13.08 10.34
CA ASN A 283 -20.01 -13.92 9.13
C ASN A 283 -21.36 -14.65 8.95
N VAL A 284 -21.99 -15.05 10.05
CA VAL A 284 -23.30 -15.75 10.08
C VAL A 284 -24.45 -14.84 9.64
N ILE A 285 -24.34 -13.52 9.86
CA ILE A 285 -25.33 -12.55 9.39
C ILE A 285 -25.00 -12.08 7.96
N LEU A 286 -23.72 -12.05 7.58
CA LEU A 286 -23.28 -11.57 6.25
C LEU A 286 -23.90 -12.38 5.11
N GLU A 287 -23.86 -13.71 5.19
CA GLU A 287 -24.46 -14.60 4.18
C GLU A 287 -25.99 -14.43 4.12
N ALA A 288 -26.65 -14.32 5.28
CA ALA A 288 -28.10 -14.16 5.40
C ALA A 288 -28.64 -12.78 4.98
N ALA A 289 -27.83 -11.72 5.12
CA ALA A 289 -28.22 -10.35 4.85
C ALA A 289 -27.93 -9.91 3.41
N LEU A 290 -26.79 -10.34 2.85
CA LEU A 290 -26.44 -10.07 1.44
C LEU A 290 -27.48 -10.69 0.50
N ASP A 291 -27.93 -11.93 0.76
CA ASP A 291 -28.92 -12.67 -0.05
C ASP A 291 -30.36 -12.11 0.02
N LYS A 292 -30.60 -10.98 0.72
CA LYS A 292 -31.91 -10.30 0.67
C LYS A 292 -31.83 -8.77 0.52
N TYR A 293 -30.86 -8.09 1.12
CA TYR A 293 -30.85 -6.61 1.15
C TYR A 293 -30.69 -5.99 -0.26
N TYR A 294 -29.92 -6.63 -1.15
CA TYR A 294 -29.72 -6.17 -2.54
C TYR A 294 -30.84 -6.58 -3.51
N ILE A 295 -31.68 -7.56 -3.16
CA ILE A 295 -32.81 -8.02 -4.00
C ILE A 295 -33.97 -7.01 -3.96
N ASP A 296 -34.26 -6.44 -2.79
CA ASP A 296 -35.51 -5.70 -2.54
C ASP A 296 -35.47 -4.22 -2.98
N ARG A 297 -34.29 -3.71 -3.40
CA ARG A 297 -34.08 -2.32 -3.83
C ARG A 297 -33.58 -2.14 -5.27
N SER A 298 -33.26 -3.22 -5.97
CA SER A 298 -32.69 -3.15 -7.32
C SER A 298 -32.91 -4.45 -8.10
N GLY A 299 -33.10 -4.35 -9.42
CA GLY A 299 -33.36 -5.49 -10.32
C GLY A 299 -32.16 -6.43 -10.52
N TYR A 300 -31.78 -7.11 -9.44
CA TYR A 300 -30.68 -8.06 -9.33
C TYR A 300 -31.16 -9.51 -9.48
N ASN A 301 -30.27 -10.38 -9.93
CA ASN A 301 -30.52 -11.82 -9.96
C ASN A 301 -29.88 -12.52 -8.75
N ARG A 302 -30.55 -13.53 -8.18
CA ARG A 302 -30.13 -14.19 -6.92
C ARG A 302 -28.79 -14.90 -7.01
N ASP A 303 -28.54 -15.50 -8.16
CA ASP A 303 -27.48 -16.48 -8.37
C ASP A 303 -26.07 -15.85 -8.33
N ASP A 304 -25.97 -14.53 -8.47
CA ASP A 304 -24.72 -13.76 -8.58
C ASP A 304 -24.28 -13.08 -7.26
N ILE A 305 -25.13 -13.08 -6.23
CA ILE A 305 -24.81 -12.58 -4.87
C ILE A 305 -24.57 -13.75 -3.91
N SER A 306 -25.49 -14.72 -3.88
CA SER A 306 -25.38 -15.93 -3.05
C SER A 306 -24.03 -16.63 -3.23
N SER A 307 -23.60 -16.81 -4.49
CA SER A 307 -22.31 -17.39 -4.91
C SER A 307 -21.06 -16.57 -4.56
N LYS A 308 -21.22 -15.31 -4.13
CA LYS A 308 -20.11 -14.38 -3.77
C LYS A 308 -20.13 -13.97 -2.29
N SER A 309 -21.13 -14.41 -1.52
CA SER A 309 -21.34 -14.03 -0.12
C SER A 309 -20.14 -14.28 0.79
N HIS A 310 -19.48 -15.44 0.65
CA HIS A 310 -18.28 -15.82 1.40
C HIS A 310 -17.06 -14.90 1.18
N LEU A 311 -17.08 -14.03 0.16
CA LEU A 311 -15.95 -13.15 -0.17
C LEU A 311 -15.94 -11.86 0.66
N TYR A 312 -17.06 -11.48 1.28
CA TYR A 312 -17.19 -10.23 2.04
C TYR A 312 -16.64 -10.38 3.48
N SER A 313 -16.20 -9.28 4.08
CA SER A 313 -15.55 -9.30 5.40
C SER A 313 -15.79 -8.02 6.19
N SER A 314 -15.58 -8.05 7.51
CA SER A 314 -15.62 -6.86 8.38
C SER A 314 -14.52 -5.82 8.13
N ARG A 315 -13.64 -6.04 7.13
CA ARG A 315 -12.67 -5.05 6.63
C ARG A 315 -12.95 -4.63 5.19
N SER A 316 -14.12 -4.98 4.66
CA SER A 316 -14.57 -4.54 3.33
C SER A 316 -15.25 -3.19 3.47
N VAL A 317 -14.88 -2.21 2.63
CA VAL A 317 -15.51 -0.88 2.63
C VAL A 317 -16.92 -0.99 2.07
N SER A 318 -17.90 -0.43 2.80
CA SER A 318 -19.31 -0.41 2.44
C SER A 318 -19.53 0.30 1.11
N SER A 319 -20.42 -0.25 0.28
CA SER A 319 -20.58 0.16 -1.12
C SER A 319 -21.08 1.61 -1.30
N PHE A 320 -21.84 2.13 -0.34
CA PHE A 320 -22.32 3.51 -0.28
C PHE A 320 -21.27 4.51 0.25
N SER A 321 -20.26 4.05 1.00
CA SER A 321 -19.34 4.91 1.75
C SER A 321 -18.58 5.86 0.83
N SER A 322 -18.80 7.16 1.01
CA SER A 322 -18.10 8.21 0.27
C SER A 322 -16.59 8.15 0.48
N ARG A 323 -15.89 8.50 -0.60
CA ARG A 323 -14.47 8.30 -0.84
C ARG A 323 -13.81 9.64 -1.11
N GLY A 324 -12.61 9.83 -0.60
CA GLY A 324 -11.72 10.91 -1.03
C GLY A 324 -11.32 10.75 -2.49
N ILE A 325 -10.42 11.58 -3.02
CA ILE A 325 -9.69 12.66 -2.35
C ILE A 325 -10.56 13.94 -2.33
N THR A 326 -10.33 14.89 -1.42
CA THR A 326 -11.00 16.21 -1.46
C THR A 326 -10.57 17.03 -2.69
N SER A 327 -11.29 18.10 -3.02
CA SER A 327 -10.92 19.02 -4.12
C SER A 327 -9.52 19.64 -3.96
N ASP A 328 -9.04 19.80 -2.73
CA ASP A 328 -7.70 20.31 -2.40
C ASP A 328 -6.67 19.20 -2.12
N ALA A 329 -6.93 18.00 -2.65
CA ALA A 329 -6.04 16.84 -2.60
C ALA A 329 -5.72 16.28 -1.19
N ARG A 330 -6.65 16.36 -0.22
CA ARG A 330 -6.54 15.69 1.09
C ARG A 330 -7.16 14.30 1.12
N HIS A 331 -6.48 13.36 1.78
CA HIS A 331 -6.98 12.03 2.06
C HIS A 331 -8.14 12.08 3.06
N LYS A 332 -9.32 11.66 2.60
CA LYS A 332 -10.52 11.45 3.41
C LYS A 332 -11.21 10.15 2.96
N PRO A 333 -11.97 9.44 3.82
CA PRO A 333 -12.04 9.65 5.28
C PRO A 333 -10.66 9.48 5.95
N ASP A 334 -10.50 9.92 7.21
CA ASP A 334 -9.23 9.69 7.91
C ASP A 334 -9.06 8.20 8.27
N VAL A 335 -10.19 7.54 8.58
CA VAL A 335 -10.32 6.12 8.99
C VAL A 335 -11.70 5.56 8.59
N VAL A 336 -11.89 4.24 8.70
CA VAL A 336 -13.22 3.59 8.57
C VAL A 336 -13.63 2.84 9.83
N LEU A 337 -14.95 2.69 10.03
CA LEU A 337 -15.57 1.99 11.15
C LEU A 337 -16.85 1.25 10.71
N PRO A 338 -17.36 0.28 11.49
CA PRO A 338 -18.62 -0.39 11.19
C PRO A 338 -19.79 0.60 11.06
N GLY A 339 -20.36 0.71 9.87
CA GLY A 339 -21.55 1.54 9.58
C GLY A 339 -22.68 0.79 8.89
N GLU A 340 -22.44 -0.44 8.45
CA GLU A 340 -23.39 -1.34 7.80
C GLU A 340 -23.63 -2.58 8.70
N PHE A 341 -24.88 -3.04 8.82
CA PHE A 341 -25.31 -4.10 9.76
C PHE A 341 -24.98 -3.86 11.26
N VAL A 342 -24.91 -2.59 11.68
CA VAL A 342 -24.91 -2.22 13.11
C VAL A 342 -26.35 -2.22 13.63
N ILE A 343 -26.56 -2.74 14.85
CA ILE A 343 -27.86 -2.74 15.54
C ILE A 343 -27.89 -1.55 16.53
N GLY A 344 -29.03 -0.86 16.60
CA GLY A 344 -29.26 0.27 17.50
C GLY A 344 -30.73 0.44 17.86
N ALA A 345 -31.05 1.42 18.69
CA ALA A 345 -32.40 1.63 19.21
C ALA A 345 -33.38 2.13 18.13
N ARG A 346 -34.68 1.85 18.32
CA ARG A 346 -35.75 2.22 17.39
C ARG A 346 -36.76 3.15 18.05
N SER A 347 -36.99 4.30 17.43
CA SER A 347 -38.14 5.15 17.73
C SER A 347 -39.44 4.44 17.31
N ASN A 348 -40.47 4.51 18.14
CA ASN A 348 -41.84 4.14 17.74
C ASN A 348 -42.66 5.34 17.21
N GLY A 349 -42.07 6.54 17.17
CA GLY A 349 -42.73 7.80 16.78
C GLY A 349 -43.46 8.52 17.92
N ASP A 350 -43.41 8.03 19.15
CA ASP A 350 -44.01 8.70 20.33
C ASP A 350 -43.05 8.62 21.52
N SER A 351 -42.14 9.60 21.55
CA SER A 351 -41.14 9.80 22.60
C SER A 351 -41.74 9.97 24.00
N GLY A 352 -43.04 10.22 24.12
CA GLY A 352 -43.76 10.37 25.40
C GLY A 352 -44.23 9.05 26.00
N ASN A 353 -44.15 7.93 25.28
CA ASN A 353 -44.49 6.60 25.79
C ASN A 353 -43.25 5.73 26.06
N ARG A 354 -43.46 4.63 26.80
CA ARG A 354 -42.38 3.70 27.14
C ARG A 354 -42.28 2.62 26.06
N ASN A 355 -41.39 2.82 25.09
CA ASN A 355 -41.03 1.78 24.12
C ASN A 355 -40.13 0.71 24.77
N CYS A 356 -40.74 -0.10 25.65
CA CYS A 356 -40.20 -1.32 26.26
C CYS A 356 -41.05 -2.56 25.95
N ASP A 357 -42.29 -2.37 25.49
CA ASP A 357 -43.31 -3.40 25.51
C ASP A 357 -43.20 -4.37 24.33
N PHE A 358 -43.07 -5.65 24.67
CA PHE A 358 -42.96 -6.77 23.72
C PHE A 358 -44.37 -7.24 23.34
N SER A 359 -45.19 -6.32 22.85
CA SER A 359 -46.64 -6.48 22.67
C SER A 359 -47.00 -7.51 21.58
N TYR A 360 -47.00 -8.78 21.97
CA TYR A 360 -47.69 -9.84 21.24
C TYR A 360 -49.19 -9.51 21.22
N ARG A 361 -49.67 -8.96 20.10
CA ARG A 361 -51.10 -8.61 19.92
C ARG A 361 -51.96 -9.89 19.82
N GLY A 362 -52.23 -10.48 20.97
CA GLY A 362 -52.88 -11.78 21.11
C GLY A 362 -53.78 -11.91 22.35
N GLY A 363 -54.54 -10.86 22.69
CA GLY A 363 -55.66 -10.93 23.64
C GLY A 363 -55.31 -10.74 25.13
N ASN A 364 -55.98 -9.74 25.73
CA ASN A 364 -56.25 -9.51 27.16
C ASN A 364 -55.52 -10.39 28.20
N GLY A 365 -54.60 -9.76 28.95
CA GLY A 365 -53.67 -10.44 29.83
C GLY A 365 -54.21 -11.16 31.06
N ALA A 366 -53.37 -12.07 31.55
CA ALA A 366 -53.33 -12.65 32.90
C ALA A 366 -51.88 -13.13 33.16
N THR A 367 -51.54 -13.48 34.40
CA THR A 367 -50.22 -14.00 34.80
C THR A 367 -50.07 -15.50 34.55
N ASP A 368 -50.62 -16.00 33.46
CA ASP A 368 -50.78 -17.44 33.21
C ASP A 368 -49.69 -17.97 32.27
N CYS A 369 -49.15 -19.15 32.59
CA CYS A 369 -48.17 -19.80 31.72
C CYS A 369 -48.83 -20.38 30.45
N PRO A 370 -48.08 -20.54 29.34
CA PRO A 370 -48.62 -21.10 28.09
C PRO A 370 -49.37 -22.43 28.31
N LYS A 371 -50.68 -22.41 28.05
CA LYS A 371 -51.65 -23.52 28.27
C LYS A 371 -51.56 -24.19 29.66
N ASP A 372 -51.21 -23.46 30.73
CA ASP A 372 -50.93 -24.05 32.05
C ASP A 372 -49.95 -25.23 31.98
N CYS A 373 -48.91 -25.06 31.16
CA CYS A 373 -47.89 -26.08 30.90
C CYS A 373 -48.45 -27.44 30.45
N SER A 374 -49.64 -27.42 29.81
CA SER A 374 -50.39 -28.59 29.33
C SER A 374 -50.59 -29.70 30.37
N GLY A 375 -50.54 -29.38 31.67
CA GLY A 375 -50.54 -30.38 32.75
C GLY A 375 -49.26 -31.23 32.85
N HIS A 376 -48.18 -30.81 32.20
CA HIS A 376 -46.91 -31.54 32.06
C HIS A 376 -45.69 -30.75 32.55
N GLY A 377 -45.89 -29.63 33.25
CA GLY A 377 -44.83 -28.85 33.91
C GLY A 377 -45.36 -28.00 35.05
N GLN A 378 -44.47 -27.29 35.74
CA GLN A 378 -44.85 -26.25 36.71
C GLN A 378 -44.74 -24.86 36.09
N CYS A 379 -45.74 -24.01 36.34
CA CYS A 379 -45.72 -22.61 35.96
C CYS A 379 -44.85 -21.79 36.94
N VAL A 380 -43.81 -21.14 36.43
CA VAL A 380 -42.90 -20.28 37.21
C VAL A 380 -42.64 -19.00 36.42
N ASN A 381 -43.04 -17.84 36.95
CA ASN A 381 -42.82 -16.52 36.33
C ASN A 381 -43.25 -16.43 34.85
N ALA A 382 -44.44 -16.94 34.52
CA ALA A 382 -44.98 -17.05 33.15
C ALA A 382 -44.16 -17.93 32.17
N HIS A 383 -43.29 -18.82 32.68
CA HIS A 383 -42.61 -19.87 31.92
C HIS A 383 -42.87 -21.26 32.49
N CYS A 384 -42.85 -22.26 31.62
CA CYS A 384 -43.13 -23.65 31.97
C CYS A 384 -41.86 -24.45 32.23
N GLN A 385 -41.70 -24.92 33.46
CA GLN A 385 -40.65 -25.86 33.84
C GLN A 385 -41.17 -27.30 33.66
N CYS A 386 -40.84 -27.91 32.53
CA CYS A 386 -41.40 -29.19 32.12
C CYS A 386 -40.93 -30.38 32.96
N SER A 387 -41.81 -31.36 33.09
CA SER A 387 -41.56 -32.63 33.77
C SER A 387 -40.68 -33.54 32.90
N GLN A 388 -39.92 -34.44 33.53
CA GLN A 388 -39.11 -35.42 32.79
C GLN A 388 -39.99 -36.23 31.83
N GLY A 389 -39.62 -36.26 30.56
CA GLY A 389 -40.45 -36.82 29.48
C GLY A 389 -41.14 -35.78 28.58
N TYR A 390 -41.05 -34.48 28.91
CA TYR A 390 -41.77 -33.40 28.21
C TYR A 390 -40.90 -32.16 28.00
N CYS A 391 -41.11 -31.42 26.90
CA CYS A 391 -40.48 -30.11 26.65
C CYS A 391 -41.36 -29.18 25.77
N GLY A 392 -40.86 -27.98 25.46
CA GLY A 392 -41.57 -26.91 24.74
C GLY A 392 -42.17 -25.85 25.68
N ASN A 393 -42.50 -24.67 25.16
CA ASN A 393 -42.96 -23.51 25.97
C ASN A 393 -44.24 -23.75 26.78
N ASP A 394 -45.04 -24.75 26.41
CA ASP A 394 -46.24 -25.21 27.11
C ASP A 394 -46.15 -26.68 27.54
N CYS A 395 -44.96 -27.29 27.52
CA CYS A 395 -44.69 -28.70 27.81
C CYS A 395 -45.53 -29.74 27.06
N SER A 396 -46.17 -29.39 25.94
CA SER A 396 -47.03 -30.33 25.19
C SER A 396 -46.27 -31.40 24.38
N VAL A 397 -44.95 -31.30 24.26
CA VAL A 397 -44.14 -32.20 23.40
C VAL A 397 -43.51 -33.33 24.22
N VAL A 398 -43.87 -34.57 23.92
CA VAL A 398 -43.34 -35.78 24.58
C VAL A 398 -41.96 -36.16 24.02
N THR A 399 -40.98 -36.41 24.89
CA THR A 399 -39.66 -36.93 24.51
C THR A 399 -39.65 -38.46 24.51
N ASP A 400 -39.96 -39.08 23.36
CA ASP A 400 -39.91 -40.54 23.17
C ASP A 400 -38.46 -41.06 23.17
N SER A 401 -38.11 -41.90 24.16
CA SER A 401 -36.78 -42.48 24.31
C SER A 401 -36.48 -43.67 23.39
N SER A 402 -37.34 -43.99 22.41
CA SER A 402 -37.24 -45.20 21.57
C SER A 402 -36.86 -44.95 20.10
N ARG A 403 -36.74 -43.69 19.65
CA ARG A 403 -36.40 -43.33 18.25
C ARG A 403 -35.47 -42.13 18.16
N THR A 404 -34.73 -42.03 17.05
CA THR A 404 -33.77 -40.94 16.76
C THR A 404 -34.46 -39.62 16.37
N ARG A 405 -35.26 -39.07 17.30
CA ARG A 405 -35.79 -37.70 17.27
C ARG A 405 -35.81 -37.15 18.68
N VAL A 406 -34.92 -36.21 18.98
CA VAL A 406 -34.97 -35.42 20.22
C VAL A 406 -35.40 -34.01 19.85
N SER A 407 -36.58 -33.61 20.33
CA SER A 407 -37.29 -32.39 19.91
C SER A 407 -37.25 -31.29 20.98
N CYS A 408 -36.08 -31.05 21.57
CA CYS A 408 -35.89 -30.02 22.59
C CYS A 408 -34.68 -29.15 22.20
N CYS A 409 -34.94 -28.12 21.39
CA CYS A 409 -33.95 -27.19 20.85
C CYS A 409 -34.29 -25.74 21.22
N ALA A 410 -33.34 -24.82 21.13
CA ALA A 410 -33.58 -23.40 21.39
C ALA A 410 -34.70 -22.86 20.48
N ASN A 411 -35.85 -22.51 21.08
CA ASN A 411 -37.06 -22.05 20.38
C ASN A 411 -37.58 -23.00 19.27
N ASP A 412 -37.34 -24.31 19.37
CA ASP A 412 -37.94 -25.38 18.53
C ASP A 412 -37.89 -25.13 17.01
N CYS A 413 -36.77 -24.63 16.48
CA CYS A 413 -36.66 -24.22 15.06
C CYS A 413 -37.81 -23.30 14.58
N ASN A 414 -38.38 -22.48 15.49
CA ASN A 414 -39.59 -21.67 15.28
C ASN A 414 -40.86 -22.47 14.91
N ALA A 415 -40.96 -23.75 15.29
CA ALA A 415 -41.98 -24.71 14.87
C ALA A 415 -42.10 -24.86 13.33
N ARG A 416 -40.98 -24.65 12.61
CA ARG A 416 -40.92 -24.61 11.13
C ARG A 416 -39.84 -25.54 10.53
N GLY A 417 -39.24 -26.40 11.36
CA GLY A 417 -38.20 -27.35 10.95
C GLY A 417 -38.04 -28.54 11.91
N ILE A 418 -37.04 -29.39 11.64
CA ILE A 418 -36.69 -30.58 12.42
C ILE A 418 -35.24 -30.44 12.88
N CYS A 419 -34.96 -30.59 14.18
CA CYS A 419 -33.58 -30.58 14.65
C CYS A 419 -32.78 -31.79 14.17
N LEU A 420 -31.52 -31.56 13.81
CA LEU A 420 -30.54 -32.58 13.49
C LEU A 420 -29.48 -32.68 14.61
N GLN A 421 -28.83 -33.83 14.71
CA GLN A 421 -27.81 -34.10 15.72
C GLN A 421 -26.42 -34.18 15.06
N ASP A 422 -25.48 -33.39 15.56
CA ASP A 422 -24.06 -33.54 15.31
C ASP A 422 -23.56 -34.87 15.92
N THR A 423 -22.89 -35.71 15.12
CA THR A 423 -22.39 -37.01 15.56
C THR A 423 -21.09 -36.93 16.36
N SER A 424 -20.48 -35.74 16.48
CA SER A 424 -19.22 -35.51 17.20
C SER A 424 -19.39 -34.95 18.62
N THR A 425 -20.57 -34.43 18.99
CA THR A 425 -20.83 -33.83 20.30
C THR A 425 -22.21 -34.20 20.86
N THR A 426 -22.44 -33.95 22.16
CA THR A 426 -23.73 -34.18 22.84
C THR A 426 -24.63 -32.94 22.84
N LEU A 427 -24.52 -32.07 21.85
CA LEU A 427 -25.26 -30.81 21.74
C LEU A 427 -25.98 -30.72 20.39
N TYR A 428 -27.24 -30.28 20.42
CA TYR A 428 -28.06 -30.10 19.21
C TYR A 428 -27.85 -28.70 18.63
N THR A 429 -27.46 -28.62 17.36
CA THR A 429 -26.86 -27.40 16.78
C THR A 429 -27.42 -26.95 15.43
N GLU A 430 -28.32 -27.71 14.78
CA GLU A 430 -28.79 -27.40 13.43
C GLU A 430 -30.29 -27.73 13.20
N CYS A 431 -30.96 -26.88 12.41
CA CYS A 431 -32.38 -26.98 12.07
C CYS A 431 -32.60 -27.26 10.57
N SER A 432 -33.27 -28.36 10.24
CA SER A 432 -33.70 -28.70 8.88
C SER A 432 -35.10 -28.12 8.60
N CYS A 433 -35.17 -27.03 7.83
CA CYS A 433 -36.39 -26.27 7.62
C CYS A 433 -37.27 -26.82 6.48
N THR A 434 -38.58 -26.57 6.54
CA THR A 434 -39.54 -27.02 5.52
C THR A 434 -39.47 -26.19 4.22
N ASN A 435 -40.04 -26.69 3.10
CA ASN A 435 -39.88 -26.17 1.73
C ASN A 435 -40.30 -24.71 1.44
N SER A 436 -40.72 -23.92 2.43
CA SER A 436 -40.98 -22.48 2.32
C SER A 436 -40.15 -21.61 3.28
N THR A 437 -39.25 -22.23 4.05
CA THR A 437 -38.48 -21.63 5.16
C THR A 437 -36.98 -21.97 5.02
N GLN A 438 -36.11 -21.01 5.28
CA GLN A 438 -34.64 -21.19 5.25
C GLN A 438 -34.05 -21.25 6.67
N THR A 439 -32.96 -22.00 6.81
CA THR A 439 -32.18 -22.12 8.06
C THR A 439 -31.25 -20.91 8.23
N TYR A 440 -31.30 -20.29 9.41
CA TYR A 440 -30.43 -19.20 9.83
C TYR A 440 -29.86 -19.53 11.22
N GLY A 441 -28.79 -20.33 11.25
CA GLY A 441 -28.28 -20.94 12.48
C GLY A 441 -29.33 -21.85 13.12
N LEU A 442 -29.73 -21.54 14.36
CA LEU A 442 -30.71 -22.31 15.14
C LEU A 442 -32.19 -22.02 14.79
N TYR A 443 -32.48 -21.33 13.67
CA TYR A 443 -33.80 -20.78 13.37
C TYR A 443 -34.27 -21.10 11.94
N CYS A 444 -35.57 -21.33 11.76
CA CYS A 444 -36.23 -21.37 10.44
C CYS A 444 -37.06 -20.10 10.21
N LEU A 445 -36.82 -19.34 9.15
CA LEU A 445 -37.51 -18.07 8.82
C LEU A 445 -37.78 -17.94 7.31
N ASN A 446 -38.59 -16.95 6.93
CA ASN A 446 -38.93 -16.62 5.54
C ASN A 446 -38.17 -15.38 5.04
N THR A 447 -37.99 -14.35 5.88
CA THR A 447 -37.33 -13.08 5.50
C THR A 447 -36.44 -12.47 6.57
N PHE A 448 -35.47 -11.65 6.15
CA PHE A 448 -34.68 -10.80 7.05
C PHE A 448 -35.53 -9.72 7.74
N SER A 449 -36.65 -9.31 7.13
CA SER A 449 -37.64 -8.45 7.77
C SER A 449 -38.43 -9.14 8.90
N GLU A 450 -38.46 -10.48 9.00
CA GLU A 450 -38.95 -11.16 10.20
C GLU A 450 -37.95 -11.06 11.38
N LEU A 451 -36.64 -11.04 11.11
CA LEU A 451 -35.59 -10.82 12.13
C LEU A 451 -35.67 -9.42 12.75
N ALA A 452 -35.75 -8.38 11.92
CA ALA A 452 -35.79 -6.97 12.37
C ALA A 452 -37.20 -6.44 12.68
N GLY A 453 -38.26 -7.19 12.33
CA GLY A 453 -39.64 -6.65 12.33
C GLY A 453 -40.77 -7.62 12.65
N ASN A 454 -40.52 -8.93 12.87
CA ASN A 454 -41.62 -9.87 13.15
C ASN A 454 -41.30 -10.96 14.20
N LYS A 455 -40.36 -10.68 15.11
CA LYS A 455 -40.25 -11.35 16.42
C LYS A 455 -40.09 -10.33 17.57
N GLY A 456 -41.05 -9.41 17.68
CA GLY A 456 -41.28 -8.59 18.89
C GLY A 456 -40.26 -7.50 19.25
N PHE A 457 -39.11 -7.42 18.57
CA PHE A 457 -38.11 -6.35 18.75
C PHE A 457 -38.56 -4.98 18.18
N ASN A 458 -39.70 -4.46 18.66
CA ASN A 458 -40.22 -3.12 18.36
C ASN A 458 -39.29 -1.96 18.81
N VAL A 459 -38.22 -2.31 19.54
CA VAL A 459 -37.30 -1.41 20.25
C VAL A 459 -35.91 -1.29 19.60
N LEU A 460 -35.61 -2.10 18.58
CA LEU A 460 -34.33 -2.12 17.85
C LEU A 460 -34.50 -2.01 16.33
N GLN A 461 -33.47 -1.52 15.64
CA GLN A 461 -33.38 -1.45 14.18
C GLN A 461 -31.92 -1.47 13.69
N VAL A 462 -31.74 -1.51 12.37
CA VAL A 462 -30.45 -1.47 11.66
C VAL A 462 -30.53 -0.39 10.59
N VAL A 463 -29.57 0.54 10.56
CA VAL A 463 -29.51 1.60 9.54
C VAL A 463 -28.10 1.68 8.95
N PRO A 464 -27.90 1.26 7.68
CA PRO A 464 -26.61 1.38 7.02
C PRO A 464 -26.33 2.82 6.59
N SER A 465 -25.28 3.44 7.14
CA SER A 465 -24.83 4.80 6.82
C SER A 465 -23.42 5.04 7.36
N THR A 466 -22.65 5.93 6.72
CA THR A 466 -21.42 6.47 7.28
C THR A 466 -21.68 7.30 8.55
N THR A 467 -22.89 7.83 8.73
CA THR A 467 -23.32 8.46 10.00
C THR A 467 -23.36 7.44 11.15
N THR A 468 -23.74 6.19 10.86
CA THR A 468 -23.65 5.06 11.80
C THR A 468 -22.19 4.78 12.19
N ALA A 469 -21.27 4.79 11.22
CA ALA A 469 -19.84 4.63 11.48
C ALA A 469 -19.26 5.79 12.31
N ALA A 470 -19.70 7.03 12.06
CA ALA A 470 -19.34 8.20 12.85
C ALA A 470 -19.88 8.13 14.29
N ALA A 471 -21.09 7.59 14.51
CA ALA A 471 -21.62 7.31 15.85
C ALA A 471 -20.81 6.23 16.60
N VAL A 472 -20.41 5.15 15.91
CA VAL A 472 -19.44 4.17 16.43
C VAL A 472 -18.12 4.86 16.80
N GLY A 473 -17.65 5.80 15.98
CA GLY A 473 -16.47 6.63 16.25
C GLY A 473 -16.60 7.45 17.53
N ALA A 474 -17.70 8.18 17.70
CA ALA A 474 -17.98 8.98 18.90
C ALA A 474 -17.97 8.12 20.19
N ALA A 475 -18.48 6.89 20.13
CA ALA A 475 -18.47 5.97 21.27
C ALA A 475 -17.07 5.42 21.58
N LEU A 476 -16.29 5.05 20.56
CA LEU A 476 -14.89 4.63 20.73
C LEU A 476 -14.02 5.79 21.26
N ILE A 477 -14.33 7.04 20.89
CA ILE A 477 -13.71 8.24 21.45
C ILE A 477 -14.07 8.41 22.93
N ALA A 478 -15.30 8.09 23.35
CA ALA A 478 -15.67 8.10 24.77
C ALA A 478 -14.86 7.08 25.58
N ILE A 479 -14.71 5.85 25.10
CA ILE A 479 -13.81 4.85 25.70
C ILE A 479 -12.38 5.37 25.77
N THR A 480 -11.87 5.94 24.68
CA THR A 480 -10.49 6.45 24.58
C THR A 480 -10.26 7.63 25.54
N ARG A 481 -11.20 8.57 25.66
CA ARG A 481 -11.10 9.68 26.63
C ARG A 481 -11.14 9.18 28.06
N GLN A 482 -12.03 8.23 28.39
CA GLN A 482 -12.08 7.63 29.74
C GLN A 482 -10.74 6.98 30.10
N TYR A 483 -10.10 6.25 29.16
CA TYR A 483 -8.79 5.62 29.35
C TYR A 483 -7.68 6.62 29.79
N PHE A 484 -7.60 7.80 29.17
CA PHE A 484 -6.64 8.85 29.59
C PHE A 484 -7.07 9.60 30.87
N LEU A 485 -8.37 9.89 31.04
CA LEU A 485 -8.91 10.62 32.20
C LEU A 485 -8.93 9.79 33.51
N GLU A 486 -8.88 8.46 33.39
CA GLU A 486 -8.68 7.53 34.52
C GLU A 486 -7.20 7.16 34.72
N GLY A 487 -6.31 7.57 33.80
CA GLY A 487 -4.86 7.42 33.94
C GLY A 487 -4.35 6.01 33.62
N PHE A 488 -4.97 5.30 32.67
CA PHE A 488 -4.47 3.99 32.21
C PHE A 488 -3.15 4.14 31.43
N TYR A 489 -2.99 5.22 30.66
CA TYR A 489 -1.70 5.54 30.02
C TYR A 489 -0.63 5.83 31.10
N PRO A 490 0.64 5.42 30.94
CA PRO A 490 1.19 4.50 29.94
C PRO A 490 1.19 3.02 30.36
N SER A 491 0.76 2.67 31.57
CA SER A 491 0.91 1.31 32.15
C SER A 491 -0.14 0.29 31.67
N GLY A 492 -1.22 0.75 31.06
CA GLY A 492 -2.40 -0.05 30.75
C GLY A 492 -3.29 -0.40 31.96
N ALA A 493 -3.08 0.27 33.10
CA ALA A 493 -3.87 0.15 34.32
C ALA A 493 -4.04 1.53 34.99
N PRO A 494 -5.19 1.85 35.60
CA PRO A 494 -5.49 3.21 36.06
C PRO A 494 -4.59 3.64 37.23
N ILE A 495 -3.78 4.68 37.00
CA ILE A 495 -2.91 5.31 37.99
C ILE A 495 -3.29 6.79 38.09
N ALA A 496 -3.72 7.22 39.27
CA ALA A 496 -4.29 8.57 39.47
C ALA A 496 -3.32 9.73 39.15
N ALA A 497 -2.00 9.51 39.23
CA ALA A 497 -0.98 10.49 38.86
C ALA A 497 -0.79 10.67 37.34
N ASN A 498 -1.26 9.71 36.53
CA ASN A 498 -1.07 9.72 35.07
C ASN A 498 -2.30 10.24 34.30
N LYS A 499 -3.29 10.82 35.01
CA LYS A 499 -4.52 11.32 34.41
C LYS A 499 -4.22 12.50 33.47
N MET A 500 -4.76 12.43 32.26
CA MET A 500 -4.54 13.42 31.19
C MET A 500 -5.87 13.70 30.46
N GLU A 501 -6.17 14.97 30.16
CA GLU A 501 -7.18 15.27 29.14
C GLU A 501 -6.52 15.23 27.75
N PRO A 502 -6.97 14.36 26.82
CA PRO A 502 -6.38 14.25 25.50
C PRO A 502 -6.92 15.34 24.56
N THR A 503 -6.05 15.89 23.71
CA THR A 503 -6.42 16.83 22.63
C THR A 503 -7.10 16.13 21.46
N ASN A 504 -7.77 16.89 20.58
CA ASN A 504 -8.34 16.35 19.35
C ASN A 504 -7.28 15.82 18.37
N SER A 505 -6.11 16.47 18.29
CA SER A 505 -4.99 15.96 17.50
C SER A 505 -4.42 14.65 18.07
N LEU A 506 -4.35 14.49 19.40
CA LEU A 506 -3.94 13.22 20.00
C LEU A 506 -4.96 12.11 19.71
N ILE A 507 -6.26 12.37 19.86
CA ILE A 507 -7.30 11.37 19.55
C ILE A 507 -7.31 11.02 18.05
N LYS A 508 -7.13 12.01 17.16
CA LYS A 508 -7.00 11.78 15.71
C LYS A 508 -5.78 10.90 15.39
N ALA A 509 -4.62 11.22 15.98
CA ALA A 509 -3.40 10.43 15.82
C ALA A 509 -3.56 9.00 16.36
N LEU A 510 -4.21 8.81 17.52
CA LEU A 510 -4.48 7.48 18.09
C LEU A 510 -5.39 6.65 17.16
N PHE A 511 -6.43 7.25 16.59
CA PHE A 511 -7.37 6.56 15.69
C PHE A 511 -6.71 6.14 14.37
N VAL A 512 -5.91 7.03 13.78
CA VAL A 512 -5.11 6.75 12.58
C VAL A 512 -4.05 5.67 12.87
N ASN A 513 -3.28 5.81 13.95
CA ASN A 513 -2.23 4.85 14.30
C ASN A 513 -2.81 3.46 14.62
N GLY A 514 -3.93 3.41 15.33
CA GLY A 514 -4.67 2.17 15.64
C GLY A 514 -5.44 1.56 14.46
N ALA A 515 -5.41 2.16 13.28
CA ALA A 515 -6.12 1.65 12.11
C ALA A 515 -5.45 0.40 11.51
N ARG A 516 -6.26 -0.54 11.02
CA ARG A 516 -5.84 -1.78 10.37
C ARG A 516 -6.26 -1.73 8.91
N GLN A 517 -5.36 -2.09 8.00
CA GLN A 517 -5.61 -2.04 6.56
C GLN A 517 -6.95 -2.71 6.19
N ALA A 518 -7.81 -1.97 5.48
CA ALA A 518 -9.03 -2.50 4.90
C ALA A 518 -8.66 -3.46 3.76
N SER A 519 -9.38 -4.57 3.60
CA SER A 519 -8.99 -5.61 2.65
C SER A 519 -9.38 -5.29 1.21
N GLN A 520 -10.56 -4.71 1.02
CA GLN A 520 -11.20 -4.59 -0.29
C GLN A 520 -12.35 -3.59 -0.28
N VAL A 521 -12.78 -3.18 -1.48
CA VAL A 521 -14.00 -2.39 -1.71
C VAL A 521 -14.90 -3.11 -2.73
N VAL A 522 -16.21 -2.94 -2.59
CA VAL A 522 -17.21 -3.43 -3.55
C VAL A 522 -17.19 -2.56 -4.81
N SER A 523 -17.05 -3.20 -5.98
CA SER A 523 -17.14 -2.55 -7.29
C SER A 523 -18.49 -2.83 -7.94
N PHE A 524 -19.01 -1.84 -8.66
CA PHE A 524 -20.23 -1.97 -9.46
C PHE A 524 -19.91 -1.94 -10.97
N ASP A 525 -20.72 -2.62 -11.78
CA ASP A 525 -20.78 -2.45 -13.24
C ASP A 525 -21.71 -1.29 -13.65
N ASP A 526 -21.79 -1.01 -14.95
CA ASP A 526 -22.58 0.08 -15.54
C ASP A 526 -24.10 -0.03 -15.27
N ASN A 527 -24.61 -1.24 -14.99
CA ASN A 527 -26.00 -1.50 -14.59
C ASN A 527 -26.18 -1.41 -13.06
N LYS A 528 -25.18 -0.90 -12.34
CA LYS A 528 -25.04 -0.94 -10.87
C LYS A 528 -25.00 -2.37 -10.30
N ARG A 529 -24.55 -3.34 -11.12
CA ARG A 529 -24.20 -4.75 -10.83
C ARG A 529 -23.08 -4.93 -9.82
N ALA A 530 -23.25 -5.60 -8.66
CA ALA A 530 -22.14 -5.93 -7.75
C ALA A 530 -21.18 -6.94 -8.41
N SER A 531 -20.21 -6.42 -9.18
CA SER A 531 -19.52 -7.16 -10.23
C SER A 531 -18.28 -7.89 -9.71
N SER A 532 -17.53 -7.24 -8.82
CA SER A 532 -16.25 -7.72 -8.30
C SER A 532 -15.89 -7.06 -6.97
N LEU A 533 -15.03 -7.72 -6.20
CA LEU A 533 -14.33 -7.11 -5.07
C LEU A 533 -12.94 -6.67 -5.53
N ARG A 534 -12.61 -5.41 -5.28
CA ARG A 534 -11.29 -4.85 -5.62
C ARG A 534 -10.45 -4.78 -4.36
N ALA A 535 -9.30 -5.47 -4.35
CA ALA A 535 -8.34 -5.35 -3.24
C ALA A 535 -7.91 -3.89 -3.04
N LEU A 536 -7.65 -3.52 -1.78
CA LEU A 536 -7.12 -2.20 -1.43
C LEU A 536 -5.61 -2.31 -1.16
N ASN A 537 -4.83 -1.85 -2.13
CA ASN A 537 -3.38 -1.79 -2.05
C ASN A 537 -2.94 -0.41 -1.54
N GLY A 538 -1.96 -0.38 -0.64
CA GLY A 538 -1.46 0.84 0.02
C GLY A 538 -1.86 0.94 1.50
N THR A 539 -1.12 1.77 2.24
CA THR A 539 -1.34 2.04 3.68
C THR A 539 -2.45 3.05 3.93
N VAL A 540 -2.63 4.01 3.02
CA VAL A 540 -3.71 4.99 2.98
C VAL A 540 -4.41 4.88 1.63
N THR A 541 -5.74 4.78 1.59
CA THR A 541 -6.50 4.78 0.32
C THR A 541 -7.70 5.74 0.36
N PRO A 542 -8.18 6.24 -0.79
CA PRO A 542 -9.35 7.11 -0.85
C PRO A 542 -10.66 6.47 -0.33
N GLU A 543 -10.75 5.14 -0.33
CA GLU A 543 -11.90 4.39 0.21
C GLU A 543 -11.86 4.23 1.73
N ALA A 544 -10.66 3.98 2.28
CA ALA A 544 -10.49 3.48 3.65
C ALA A 544 -9.82 4.46 4.61
N GLY A 545 -9.27 5.57 4.10
CA GLY A 545 -8.31 6.36 4.86
C GLY A 545 -7.12 5.48 5.27
N ASN A 546 -6.72 5.57 6.54
CA ASN A 546 -5.70 4.71 7.14
C ASN A 546 -6.23 3.30 7.52
N GLY A 547 -7.52 3.02 7.28
CA GLY A 547 -8.15 1.72 7.52
C GLY A 547 -9.08 1.67 8.75
N LEU A 548 -9.38 0.45 9.17
CA LEU A 548 -10.34 0.12 10.24
C LEU A 548 -9.75 0.33 11.63
N VAL A 549 -10.27 1.28 12.41
CA VAL A 549 -9.79 1.56 13.78
C VAL A 549 -9.94 0.34 14.69
N ALA A 550 -8.88 -0.02 15.39
CA ALA A 550 -8.85 -1.10 16.37
C ALA A 550 -8.18 -0.60 17.67
N LEU A 551 -8.98 -0.31 18.71
CA LEU A 551 -8.44 0.26 19.96
C LEU A 551 -7.43 -0.67 20.65
N ASP A 552 -7.56 -1.99 20.50
CA ASP A 552 -6.60 -2.99 21.02
C ASP A 552 -5.20 -2.89 20.39
N LYS A 553 -5.06 -2.17 19.27
CA LYS A 553 -3.80 -1.93 18.55
C LYS A 553 -3.14 -0.59 18.88
N VAL A 554 -3.75 0.23 19.74
CA VAL A 554 -3.17 1.52 20.13
C VAL A 554 -3.26 1.81 21.63
N LEU A 555 -4.31 1.38 22.33
CA LEU A 555 -4.44 1.55 23.78
C LEU A 555 -3.96 0.28 24.50
N PRO A 556 -2.77 0.27 25.13
CA PRO A 556 -2.29 -0.91 25.83
C PRO A 556 -3.12 -1.21 27.08
N ILE A 557 -3.43 -2.49 27.31
CA ILE A 557 -4.14 -2.96 28.50
C ILE A 557 -3.23 -3.93 29.27
N ALA A 558 -3.05 -3.67 30.57
CA ALA A 558 -2.13 -4.43 31.42
C ALA A 558 -2.51 -5.92 31.47
N GLY A 559 -1.55 -6.77 31.15
CA GLY A 559 -1.71 -8.23 31.07
C GLY A 559 -2.34 -8.74 29.77
N HIS A 560 -2.60 -7.88 28.78
CA HIS A 560 -3.20 -8.25 27.48
C HIS A 560 -2.38 -7.73 26.29
N SER A 561 -1.91 -6.49 26.34
CA SER A 561 -1.11 -5.87 25.27
C SER A 561 0.40 -6.08 25.49
N THR A 562 1.15 -6.34 24.41
CA THR A 562 2.61 -6.55 24.45
C THR A 562 3.42 -5.37 23.92
N PHE A 563 2.79 -4.45 23.19
CA PHE A 563 3.43 -3.27 22.60
C PHE A 563 3.45 -2.08 23.57
N ARG A 564 4.40 -1.17 23.38
CA ARG A 564 4.44 0.16 24.02
C ARG A 564 3.65 1.16 23.18
N LEU A 565 2.90 2.03 23.85
CA LEU A 565 2.37 3.27 23.29
C LEU A 565 3.25 4.43 23.74
N LEU A 566 3.62 5.32 22.81
CA LEU A 566 3.91 6.72 23.12
C LEU A 566 2.70 7.55 22.70
N ALA A 567 2.17 8.37 23.61
CA ALA A 567 1.15 9.38 23.34
C ALA A 567 1.71 10.73 23.83
N GLN A 568 2.20 11.53 22.89
CA GLN A 568 2.76 12.86 23.12
C GLN A 568 1.81 13.90 22.52
N GLN A 569 1.56 15.00 23.24
CA GLN A 569 0.68 16.08 22.83
C GLN A 569 1.19 17.42 23.35
N SER A 570 0.69 18.53 22.81
CA SER A 570 1.02 19.90 23.24
C SER A 570 2.48 20.33 22.96
N GLU A 571 3.18 19.60 22.10
CA GLU A 571 4.44 20.06 21.49
C GLU A 571 4.14 21.11 20.42
N SER A 572 5.04 22.08 20.20
CA SER A 572 4.81 23.20 19.28
C SER A 572 6.02 23.50 18.40
N LEU A 573 5.79 23.83 17.12
CA LEU A 573 6.83 24.18 16.15
C LEU A 573 6.49 25.48 15.38
N SER A 574 7.51 26.28 15.10
CA SER A 574 7.50 27.37 14.12
C SER A 574 8.26 26.97 12.84
N THR A 575 8.16 27.77 11.78
CA THR A 575 8.85 27.53 10.50
C THR A 575 10.36 27.29 10.69
N GLY A 576 10.87 26.22 10.09
CA GLY A 576 12.27 25.80 10.15
C GLY A 576 12.70 25.09 11.44
N GLN A 577 11.84 25.00 12.47
CA GLN A 577 12.14 24.22 13.67
C GLN A 577 11.95 22.72 13.42
N VAL A 578 12.68 21.89 14.16
CA VAL A 578 12.66 20.43 14.03
C VAL A 578 12.71 19.79 15.41
N HIS A 579 11.80 18.85 15.68
CA HIS A 579 11.81 18.01 16.87
C HIS A 579 12.12 16.56 16.48
N SER A 580 13.27 16.06 16.94
CA SER A 580 13.63 14.64 16.82
C SER A 580 13.50 13.91 18.16
N ARG A 581 13.21 12.61 18.10
CA ARG A 581 13.14 11.64 19.22
C ARG A 581 13.69 10.29 18.75
N CYS A 582 14.38 9.55 19.61
CA CYS A 582 15.23 8.44 19.16
C CYS A 582 15.11 7.19 20.03
N TYR A 583 14.73 6.08 19.40
CA TYR A 583 14.30 4.86 20.06
C TYR A 583 15.07 3.63 19.57
N LYS A 584 15.06 2.58 20.38
CA LYS A 584 15.62 1.27 20.02
C LYS A 584 14.52 0.21 20.06
N ILE A 585 14.43 -0.63 19.04
CA ILE A 585 13.54 -1.80 19.04
C ILE A 585 14.09 -2.89 19.99
N ILE A 586 13.23 -3.38 20.88
CA ILE A 586 13.52 -4.45 21.86
C ILE A 586 12.91 -5.80 21.48
N GLN A 587 12.03 -5.85 20.49
CA GLN A 587 11.48 -7.07 19.92
C GLN A 587 11.02 -6.79 18.48
N GLY A 588 11.33 -7.68 17.54
CA GLY A 588 10.89 -7.51 16.15
C GLY A 588 9.37 -7.62 15.97
N GLY A 589 8.81 -6.91 14.99
CA GLY A 589 7.37 -6.85 14.74
C GLY A 589 6.93 -5.64 13.93
N GLU A 590 5.70 -5.17 14.18
CA GLU A 590 5.15 -3.94 13.61
C GLU A 590 5.64 -2.69 14.37
N PHE A 591 6.02 -1.64 13.65
CA PHE A 591 6.21 -0.29 14.19
C PHE A 591 5.34 0.72 13.42
N LYS A 592 4.76 1.67 14.15
CA LYS A 592 4.01 2.79 13.58
C LYS A 592 4.36 4.11 14.25
N ALA A 593 4.32 5.17 13.47
CA ALA A 593 4.33 6.56 13.91
C ALA A 593 3.16 7.31 13.25
N THR A 594 2.50 8.20 13.99
CA THR A 594 1.47 9.09 13.46
C THR A 594 1.60 10.48 14.08
N LEU A 595 1.78 11.47 13.22
CA LEU A 595 1.71 12.90 13.51
C LEU A 595 0.29 13.40 13.21
N ALA A 596 -0.27 14.27 14.04
CA ALA A 596 -1.47 15.04 13.68
C ALA A 596 -1.47 16.41 14.35
N TRP A 597 -2.08 17.40 13.70
CA TRP A 597 -2.24 18.75 14.26
C TRP A 597 -3.61 19.34 13.96
N THR A 598 -4.01 20.27 14.83
CA THR A 598 -5.24 21.05 14.68
C THR A 598 -4.88 22.30 13.87
N ASP A 599 -5.15 22.26 12.56
CA ASP A 599 -4.72 23.27 11.60
C ASP A 599 -5.70 24.47 11.59
N PRO A 600 -5.26 25.74 11.50
CA PRO A 600 -6.15 26.90 11.50
C PRO A 600 -7.23 26.85 10.42
N PRO A 601 -8.43 27.40 10.62
CA PRO A 601 -9.48 27.41 9.60
C PRO A 601 -9.02 28.16 8.34
N SER A 602 -9.21 27.53 7.17
CA SER A 602 -8.95 28.14 5.87
C SER A 602 -10.16 28.94 5.37
N ALA A 603 -9.93 29.90 4.47
CA ALA A 603 -11.02 30.50 3.70
C ALA A 603 -11.55 29.51 2.66
N THR A 604 -12.87 29.48 2.47
CA THR A 604 -13.56 28.58 1.52
C THR A 604 -13.26 28.87 0.05
N THR A 605 -12.67 30.03 -0.27
CA THR A 605 -12.26 30.44 -1.62
C THR A 605 -10.83 30.02 -1.98
N ASN A 606 -10.07 29.42 -1.06
CA ASN A 606 -8.70 28.98 -1.33
C ASN A 606 -8.66 27.70 -2.19
N SER A 607 -7.58 27.47 -2.92
CA SER A 607 -7.36 26.25 -3.72
C SER A 607 -6.62 25.13 -2.96
N LYS A 608 -5.94 25.48 -1.86
CA LYS A 608 -5.44 24.56 -0.81
C LYS A 608 -6.00 25.00 0.53
N HIS A 609 -6.44 24.07 1.38
CA HIS A 609 -6.98 24.43 2.70
C HIS A 609 -6.04 24.15 3.87
N LEU A 610 -4.94 23.41 3.70
CA LEU A 610 -3.88 23.33 4.71
C LEU A 610 -3.21 24.69 4.90
N ILE A 611 -3.05 25.15 6.14
CA ILE A 611 -2.46 26.46 6.49
C ILE A 611 -1.04 26.30 7.05
N ASN A 612 -0.84 25.36 7.96
CA ASN A 612 0.46 24.99 8.53
C ASN A 612 0.82 23.56 8.08
N ASN A 613 2.01 23.40 7.48
CA ASN A 613 2.57 22.13 7.01
C ASN A 613 3.61 21.61 8.01
N LEU A 614 3.36 20.45 8.62
CA LEU A 614 4.30 19.77 9.52
C LEU A 614 4.65 18.38 8.97
N ASP A 615 5.88 18.15 8.55
CA ASP A 615 6.27 16.89 7.92
C ASP A 615 6.69 15.85 8.98
N LEU A 616 6.25 14.60 8.84
CA LEU A 616 6.73 13.44 9.56
C LEU A 616 7.81 12.71 8.74
N GLU A 617 8.97 12.51 9.36
CA GLU A 617 10.05 11.69 8.82
C GLU A 617 10.46 10.63 9.85
N VAL A 618 10.53 9.38 9.43
CA VAL A 618 11.01 8.27 10.25
C VAL A 618 12.19 7.60 9.54
N ILE A 619 13.31 7.46 10.25
CA ILE A 619 14.38 6.54 9.86
C ILE A 619 14.32 5.33 10.77
N VAL A 620 14.22 4.12 10.20
CA VAL A 620 14.32 2.84 10.91
C VAL A 620 15.03 1.81 10.05
N ALA A 621 15.85 0.95 10.66
CA ALA A 621 16.68 -0.04 9.96
C ALA A 621 17.52 0.59 8.81
N ASN A 622 17.99 1.82 9.03
CA ASN A 622 18.70 2.66 8.05
C ASN A 622 17.91 2.95 6.76
N LYS A 623 16.57 2.93 6.79
CA LYS A 623 15.70 3.36 5.70
C LYS A 623 14.86 4.56 6.12
N ARG A 624 14.70 5.53 5.21
CA ARG A 624 13.79 6.68 5.36
C ARG A 624 12.37 6.29 4.99
N TYR A 625 11.41 6.88 5.69
CA TYR A 625 9.98 6.81 5.44
C TYR A 625 9.40 8.21 5.66
N LEU A 626 8.62 8.70 4.70
CA LEU A 626 7.86 9.95 4.81
C LEU A 626 6.42 9.67 5.26
N GLY A 627 5.82 10.65 5.94
CA GLY A 627 4.40 10.62 6.28
C GLY A 627 3.51 10.47 5.06
N ASN A 628 2.51 9.59 5.14
CA ASN A 628 1.56 9.26 4.07
C ASN A 628 2.18 8.82 2.74
N GLN A 629 3.47 8.44 2.71
CA GLN A 629 4.21 8.16 1.47
C GLN A 629 3.54 7.07 0.61
N LEU A 630 2.92 7.50 -0.49
CA LEU A 630 2.28 6.61 -1.45
C LEU A 630 3.35 5.95 -2.33
N THR A 631 3.51 4.63 -2.21
CA THR A 631 4.22 3.85 -3.23
C THR A 631 3.44 3.92 -4.54
N THR A 632 3.93 4.69 -5.50
CA THR A 632 3.24 4.94 -6.79
C THR A 632 3.10 3.66 -7.60
N ILE A 633 1.89 3.09 -7.65
CA ILE A 633 1.54 1.92 -8.46
C ILE A 633 1.36 2.35 -9.94
N LEU A 634 2.41 2.91 -10.53
CA LEU A 634 2.45 3.42 -11.91
C LEU A 634 3.52 2.74 -12.77
N ASP A 635 4.63 2.29 -12.18
CA ASP A 635 5.50 1.27 -12.79
C ASP A 635 6.23 0.48 -11.68
N PRO A 636 6.05 -0.85 -11.55
CA PRO A 636 6.77 -1.67 -10.56
C PRO A 636 8.30 -1.76 -10.81
N ASN A 637 8.80 -1.22 -11.94
CA ASN A 637 10.23 -1.10 -12.26
C ASN A 637 10.78 0.32 -12.03
N SER A 638 9.95 1.28 -11.60
CA SER A 638 10.40 2.63 -11.26
C SER A 638 10.86 2.71 -9.80
N ASP A 639 11.94 3.45 -9.55
CA ASP A 639 12.35 3.78 -8.18
C ASP A 639 11.24 4.60 -7.49
N PRO A 640 10.84 4.25 -6.26
CA PRO A 640 9.73 4.91 -5.58
C PRO A 640 10.09 6.36 -5.23
N VAL A 641 9.44 7.31 -5.89
CA VAL A 641 9.67 8.74 -5.68
C VAL A 641 9.33 9.14 -4.24
N GLU A 642 10.26 9.77 -3.53
CA GLU A 642 10.06 10.31 -2.18
C GLU A 642 9.22 11.60 -2.22
N ILE A 643 7.91 11.45 -2.41
CA ILE A 643 6.95 12.56 -2.34
C ILE A 643 6.61 12.85 -0.87
N VAL A 644 6.88 14.08 -0.42
CA VAL A 644 6.47 14.60 0.89
C VAL A 644 5.00 15.07 0.80
N ASP A 645 4.22 14.84 1.86
CA ASP A 645 2.85 15.39 1.95
C ASP A 645 2.86 16.93 1.99
N GLN A 646 1.82 17.53 1.42
CA GLN A 646 1.62 18.99 1.38
C GLN A 646 0.14 19.39 1.43
N THR A 647 -0.72 18.52 1.95
CA THR A 647 -2.18 18.73 2.02
C THR A 647 -2.79 18.23 3.33
N ASN A 648 -2.29 17.15 3.92
CA ASN A 648 -2.95 16.52 5.08
C ASN A 648 -2.45 17.06 6.42
N ASN A 649 -3.35 17.28 7.39
CA ASN A 649 -3.02 17.67 8.76
C ASN A 649 -2.81 16.46 9.70
N ALA A 650 -2.58 15.29 9.12
CA ALA A 650 -2.27 14.05 9.80
C ALA A 650 -1.44 13.17 8.86
N GLU A 651 -0.30 12.70 9.35
CA GLU A 651 0.70 11.96 8.59
C GLU A 651 1.03 10.66 9.34
N SER A 652 0.97 9.53 8.65
CA SER A 652 1.30 8.21 9.23
C SER A 652 2.44 7.51 8.50
N VAL A 653 3.25 6.78 9.27
CA VAL A 653 4.27 5.84 8.80
C VAL A 653 4.00 4.48 9.43
N TYR A 654 4.00 3.43 8.61
CA TYR A 654 3.87 2.04 9.05
C TYR A 654 5.01 1.20 8.49
N VAL A 655 5.73 0.51 9.37
CA VAL A 655 6.81 -0.42 9.03
C VAL A 655 6.45 -1.79 9.62
N SER A 656 6.13 -2.74 8.74
CA SER A 656 5.53 -4.04 9.11
C SER A 656 6.50 -5.03 9.76
N ASN A 657 7.81 -4.84 9.56
CA ASN A 657 8.84 -5.79 9.98
C ASN A 657 10.11 -5.05 10.43
N VAL A 658 10.08 -4.48 11.64
CA VAL A 658 11.31 -4.05 12.34
C VAL A 658 11.94 -5.24 13.08
N ARG A 659 13.23 -5.16 13.38
CA ARG A 659 14.05 -6.20 14.02
C ARG A 659 14.57 -5.75 15.38
N GLU A 660 14.86 -6.72 16.23
CA GLU A 660 15.49 -6.45 17.53
C GLU A 660 16.84 -5.71 17.35
N ASN A 661 17.05 -4.65 18.14
CA ASN A 661 18.17 -3.72 18.07
C ASN A 661 18.19 -2.76 16.86
N ASP A 662 17.14 -2.73 16.02
CA ASP A 662 16.98 -1.63 15.05
C ASP A 662 16.89 -0.28 15.78
N ARG A 663 17.67 0.69 15.32
CA ARG A 663 17.62 2.09 15.74
C ARG A 663 16.51 2.83 14.98
N ILE A 664 15.88 3.80 15.65
CA ILE A 664 14.83 4.66 15.12
C ILE A 664 15.16 6.13 15.40
N ARG A 665 15.04 6.99 14.38
CA ARG A 665 14.83 8.44 14.54
C ARG A 665 13.43 8.78 14.05
N VAL A 666 12.60 9.36 14.91
CA VAL A 666 11.35 10.01 14.51
C VAL A 666 11.58 11.52 14.55
N THR A 667 11.26 12.20 13.46
CA THR A 667 11.45 13.63 13.27
C THR A 667 10.14 14.28 12.85
N VAL A 668 9.76 15.38 13.51
CA VAL A 668 8.66 16.27 13.10
C VAL A 668 9.27 17.62 12.70
N LYS A 669 8.93 18.12 11.52
CA LYS A 669 9.52 19.34 10.92
C LYS A 669 8.47 20.43 10.76
N GLY A 670 8.75 21.63 11.26
CA GLY A 670 7.95 22.83 11.00
C GLY A 670 8.21 23.37 9.59
N THR A 671 7.86 22.62 8.55
CA THR A 671 8.25 22.95 7.17
C THR A 671 7.64 24.25 6.67
N PHE A 672 6.38 24.53 7.02
CA PHE A 672 5.81 25.88 6.91
C PHE A 672 4.77 26.13 7.99
N VAL A 673 4.98 27.14 8.84
CA VAL A 673 4.01 27.59 9.85
C VAL A 673 3.76 29.08 9.63
N SER A 674 2.52 29.42 9.28
CA SER A 674 2.09 30.80 9.03
C SER A 674 2.33 31.68 10.25
N GLU A 675 2.93 32.87 10.07
CA GLU A 675 3.27 33.79 11.17
C GLU A 675 2.04 34.16 12.02
N ALA A 676 0.86 34.28 11.40
CA ALA A 676 -0.40 34.57 12.09
C ALA A 676 -0.92 33.43 12.98
N PHE A 677 -0.37 32.21 12.82
CA PHE A 677 -0.78 30.99 13.51
C PHE A 677 0.42 30.20 14.04
N SER A 678 1.52 30.90 14.36
CA SER A 678 2.76 30.32 14.87
C SER A 678 2.86 30.46 16.40
N PRO A 679 3.33 29.44 17.15
CA PRO A 679 3.72 28.11 16.68
C PRO A 679 2.52 27.16 16.51
N GLN A 680 2.60 26.23 15.56
CA GLN A 680 1.60 25.16 15.40
C GLN A 680 1.81 24.10 16.48
N VAL A 681 0.74 23.77 17.20
CA VAL A 681 0.72 22.68 18.20
C VAL A 681 0.35 21.36 17.55
N TYR A 682 1.08 20.28 17.87
CA TYR A 682 0.86 18.94 17.33
C TYR A 682 0.78 17.85 18.43
N SER A 683 0.39 16.65 18.00
CA SER A 683 0.47 15.43 18.78
C SER A 683 1.16 14.33 17.97
N LEU A 684 1.91 13.47 18.64
CA LEU A 684 2.68 12.37 18.07
C LEU A 684 2.35 11.07 18.81
N VAL A 685 1.95 10.05 18.06
CA VAL A 685 1.64 8.71 18.55
C VAL A 685 2.60 7.71 17.95
N LEU A 686 3.22 6.87 18.77
CA LEU A 686 4.04 5.74 18.33
C LEU A 686 3.51 4.43 18.94
N THR A 687 3.51 3.34 18.17
CA THR A 687 3.28 1.98 18.70
C THR A 687 4.25 0.97 18.14
N GLY A 688 4.68 0.05 19.00
CA GLY A 688 5.58 -1.06 18.67
C GLY A 688 6.32 -1.53 19.92
N HIS A 689 7.35 -2.35 19.76
CA HIS A 689 8.15 -2.87 20.87
C HIS A 689 9.48 -2.10 20.97
N PHE A 690 9.44 -0.89 21.53
CA PHE A 690 10.57 0.06 21.57
C PHE A 690 10.88 0.60 22.97
N GLU A 691 12.17 0.80 23.29
CA GLU A 691 12.63 1.36 24.56
C GLU A 691 13.32 2.73 24.42
N GLY A 692 13.52 3.37 25.58
CA GLY A 692 14.24 4.63 25.72
C GLY A 692 13.55 5.87 25.16
N ASP A 693 14.35 6.94 25.13
CA ASP A 693 14.40 8.09 24.22
C ASP A 693 15.81 8.70 24.40
N SER A 694 16.77 8.37 23.53
CA SER A 694 18.20 8.76 23.71
C SER A 694 18.92 9.07 22.40
N SER A 695 19.82 10.04 22.44
CA SER A 695 20.78 10.36 21.37
C SER A 695 21.58 9.15 20.89
N ASP A 696 21.89 8.20 21.77
CA ASP A 696 22.70 7.00 21.46
C ASP A 696 21.98 6.03 20.49
N PHE A 697 20.66 6.20 20.37
CA PHE A 697 19.78 5.45 19.48
C PHE A 697 19.42 6.22 18.20
N CYS A 698 19.83 7.49 18.05
CA CYS A 698 19.64 8.22 16.80
C CYS A 698 20.55 7.65 15.70
N PRO A 699 20.02 7.12 14.58
CA PRO A 699 20.78 7.14 13.34
C PRO A 699 21.03 8.60 12.94
N GLU A 700 22.25 8.90 12.46
CA GLU A 700 22.53 10.12 11.73
C GLU A 700 21.87 10.08 10.34
N CYS A 701 21.77 8.89 9.73
CA CYS A 701 21.51 8.77 8.30
C CYS A 701 20.75 7.50 7.86
N TYR A 702 20.36 7.47 6.58
CA TYR A 702 19.80 6.30 5.90
C TYR A 702 20.64 5.84 4.69
N VAL A 703 20.50 4.57 4.27
CA VAL A 703 21.28 3.99 3.16
C VAL A 703 21.00 4.74 1.87
N GLY A 704 22.07 5.21 1.21
CA GLY A 704 22.01 6.06 0.03
C GLY A 704 22.19 7.56 0.32
N GLU A 705 22.02 7.98 1.57
CA GLU A 705 22.24 9.38 1.98
C GLU A 705 23.73 9.73 1.98
N GLN A 706 24.02 10.95 1.51
CA GLN A 706 25.36 11.54 1.46
C GLN A 706 25.34 12.89 2.15
N LEU A 707 26.26 13.10 3.11
CA LEU A 707 26.44 14.38 3.80
C LEU A 707 27.68 15.08 3.24
N GLU A 708 27.55 16.32 2.77
CA GLU A 708 28.71 17.13 2.37
C GLU A 708 29.71 17.30 3.51
N CYS A 709 31.00 17.25 3.17
CA CYS A 709 32.09 17.47 4.11
C CYS A 709 33.20 18.31 3.47
N ALA A 710 33.92 19.06 4.31
CA ALA A 710 35.07 19.85 3.91
C ALA A 710 36.23 19.58 4.87
N THR A 711 37.44 19.58 4.34
CA THR A 711 38.70 19.43 5.08
C THR A 711 39.58 20.66 4.84
N SER A 712 40.77 20.69 5.43
CA SER A 712 41.78 21.71 5.11
C SER A 712 42.35 21.62 3.69
N ILE A 713 42.07 20.53 2.96
CA ILE A 713 42.67 20.22 1.65
C ILE A 713 41.64 19.98 0.53
N GLY A 714 40.33 20.10 0.81
CA GLY A 714 39.30 19.99 -0.23
C GLY A 714 37.87 19.87 0.31
N ARG A 715 36.98 19.37 -0.56
CA ARG A 715 35.56 19.04 -0.29
C ARG A 715 35.21 17.65 -0.79
N GLY A 716 34.14 17.09 -0.25
CA GLY A 716 33.71 15.72 -0.51
C GLY A 716 32.36 15.39 0.12
N TYR A 717 32.06 14.10 0.25
CA TYR A 717 30.88 13.59 0.96
C TYR A 717 31.24 12.46 1.94
N ARG A 718 30.44 12.30 2.98
CA ARG A 718 30.42 11.12 3.87
C ARG A 718 29.24 10.26 3.46
N ASN A 719 29.48 8.97 3.19
CA ASN A 719 28.41 8.02 2.87
C ASN A 719 27.75 7.51 4.16
N CYS A 720 26.43 7.30 4.15
CA CYS A 720 25.81 6.56 5.24
C CYS A 720 26.30 5.10 5.28
N THR A 721 26.74 4.64 6.46
CA THR A 721 27.16 3.25 6.68
C THR A 721 25.98 2.36 7.07
N GLY A 722 26.14 1.04 6.93
CA GLY A 722 25.16 0.05 7.43
C GLY A 722 24.93 0.05 8.95
N SER A 723 25.56 0.95 9.70
CA SER A 723 25.34 1.15 11.14
C SER A 723 24.37 2.31 11.48
N GLY A 724 23.95 3.10 10.47
CA GLY A 724 23.11 4.29 10.63
C GLY A 724 23.88 5.59 10.90
N PHE A 725 25.21 5.56 10.78
CA PHE A 725 26.10 6.72 10.95
C PHE A 725 26.87 7.02 9.66
N PHE A 726 27.20 8.28 9.42
CA PHE A 726 28.02 8.67 8.28
C PHE A 726 29.46 8.15 8.45
N SER A 727 30.14 7.80 7.34
CA SER A 727 31.54 7.34 7.34
C SER A 727 32.44 8.29 8.12
N GLY A 728 33.42 7.78 8.87
CA GLY A 728 34.38 8.65 9.59
C GLY A 728 35.13 9.57 8.63
N ASP A 729 35.55 9.01 7.50
CA ASP A 729 36.31 9.69 6.47
C ASP A 729 35.42 10.47 5.49
N CYS A 730 35.96 11.60 5.01
CA CYS A 730 35.41 12.40 3.93
C CYS A 730 35.93 11.86 2.58
N ILE A 731 35.02 11.44 1.70
CA ILE A 731 35.33 10.93 0.37
C ILE A 731 35.43 12.14 -0.56
N MET A 732 36.65 12.49 -0.95
CA MET A 732 36.93 13.75 -1.64
C MET A 732 36.38 13.76 -3.07
N THR A 733 35.81 14.88 -3.49
CA THR A 733 35.34 15.17 -4.85
C THR A 733 36.07 16.35 -5.48
N GLU A 734 36.55 17.29 -4.66
CA GLU A 734 37.29 18.48 -5.08
C GLU A 734 38.48 18.68 -4.13
N CYS A 735 39.67 18.97 -4.66
CA CYS A 735 40.85 19.28 -3.87
C CYS A 735 41.22 20.76 -4.00
N TYR A 736 41.64 21.38 -2.90
CA TYR A 736 42.10 22.77 -2.89
C TYR A 736 43.51 22.90 -3.50
N THR A 737 43.88 24.13 -3.86
CA THR A 737 45.12 24.46 -4.58
C THR A 737 46.37 23.85 -3.93
N GLY A 738 47.19 23.16 -4.74
CA GLY A 738 48.38 22.42 -4.31
C GLY A 738 48.17 20.90 -4.21
N TYR A 739 46.92 20.45 -4.15
CA TYR A 739 46.56 19.03 -4.05
C TYR A 739 45.93 18.51 -5.35
N SER A 740 45.98 17.19 -5.54
CA SER A 740 45.39 16.45 -6.67
C SER A 740 44.50 15.33 -6.14
N LEU A 741 43.38 15.07 -6.82
CA LEU A 741 42.46 13.99 -6.45
C LEU A 741 42.99 12.64 -6.97
N VAL A 742 43.31 11.73 -6.05
CA VAL A 742 43.80 10.36 -6.31
C VAL A 742 42.98 9.41 -5.45
N ASP A 743 42.36 8.39 -6.04
CA ASP A 743 41.54 7.37 -5.37
C ASP A 743 40.55 7.91 -4.30
N ARG A 744 39.95 9.07 -4.61
CA ARG A 744 39.00 9.82 -3.76
C ARG A 744 39.60 10.40 -2.47
N GLN A 745 40.91 10.62 -2.45
CA GLN A 745 41.68 11.38 -1.46
C GLN A 745 42.43 12.53 -2.14
N CYS A 746 42.89 13.52 -1.37
CA CYS A 746 43.64 14.66 -1.88
C CYS A 746 45.12 14.53 -1.51
N GLU A 747 45.97 14.24 -2.49
CA GLU A 747 47.42 14.06 -2.32
C GLU A 747 48.19 15.33 -2.76
N LEU A 748 49.41 15.52 -2.25
CA LEU A 748 50.30 16.59 -2.71
C LEU A 748 50.62 16.39 -4.20
N GLY A 749 50.35 17.41 -5.02
CA GLY A 749 50.40 17.28 -6.47
C GLY A 749 51.81 17.00 -7.02
N SER A 750 51.89 16.22 -8.11
CA SER A 750 53.15 15.96 -8.81
C SER A 750 53.77 17.25 -9.36
N PHE A 751 55.07 17.44 -9.13
CA PHE A 751 55.85 18.61 -9.59
C PHE A 751 55.92 18.74 -11.13
N ILE A 752 55.50 17.72 -11.87
CA ILE A 752 55.38 17.72 -13.33
C ILE A 752 53.95 17.30 -13.70
N ARG A 753 53.39 17.93 -14.74
CA ARG A 753 52.08 17.60 -15.30
C ARG A 753 52.17 17.31 -16.79
N THR A 754 51.41 16.32 -17.24
CA THR A 754 51.10 16.08 -18.66
C THR A 754 49.73 16.67 -19.00
N SER A 755 49.51 17.07 -20.25
CA SER A 755 48.18 17.54 -20.71
C SER A 755 47.21 16.40 -21.07
N LYS A 756 47.65 15.15 -21.01
CA LYS A 756 46.90 13.92 -21.27
C LYS A 756 47.53 12.77 -20.47
N ASN A 757 46.68 11.88 -19.96
CA ASN A 757 47.12 10.62 -19.33
C ASN A 757 46.91 9.40 -20.25
N VAL A 758 46.03 9.53 -21.25
CA VAL A 758 45.73 8.51 -22.27
C VAL A 758 45.77 9.19 -23.65
N ILE A 759 46.30 8.50 -24.65
CA ILE A 759 46.36 8.91 -26.05
C ILE A 759 45.77 7.79 -26.91
N GLN A 760 44.53 7.96 -27.35
CA GLN A 760 43.97 7.18 -28.46
C GLN A 760 44.48 7.76 -29.80
N ILE A 761 44.87 6.87 -30.71
CA ILE A 761 45.24 7.15 -32.10
C ILE A 761 44.77 6.00 -33.00
N LEU A 762 44.37 6.33 -34.24
CA LEU A 762 44.19 5.34 -35.30
C LEU A 762 45.56 4.97 -35.91
N GLU A 763 45.63 3.93 -36.74
CA GLU A 763 46.87 3.62 -37.46
C GLU A 763 47.29 4.74 -38.45
N GLY A 764 48.60 4.93 -38.62
CA GLY A 764 49.21 5.97 -39.46
C GLY A 764 49.09 7.43 -38.97
N GLU A 765 48.15 7.70 -38.06
CA GLU A 765 47.80 9.02 -37.54
C GLU A 765 48.75 9.56 -36.46
N ARG A 766 48.52 10.81 -36.07
CA ARG A 766 49.33 11.51 -35.05
C ARG A 766 48.48 12.21 -33.99
N SER A 767 49.00 12.20 -32.76
CA SER A 767 48.47 12.94 -31.63
C SER A 767 49.58 13.73 -30.95
N ALA A 768 49.23 14.47 -29.92
CA ALA A 768 50.17 15.23 -29.11
C ALA A 768 49.70 15.36 -27.66
N PHE A 769 50.67 15.54 -26.76
CA PHE A 769 50.47 16.01 -25.39
C PHE A 769 51.50 17.09 -25.07
N GLN A 770 51.35 17.76 -23.94
CA GLN A 770 52.29 18.76 -23.44
C GLN A 770 52.80 18.34 -22.06
N VAL A 771 54.00 18.77 -21.72
CA VAL A 771 54.65 18.58 -20.42
C VAL A 771 54.99 19.96 -19.86
N ILE A 772 54.79 20.16 -18.56
CA ILE A 772 55.07 21.42 -17.85
C ILE A 772 55.51 21.12 -16.41
N LEU A 773 56.43 21.93 -15.87
CA LEU A 773 56.79 21.91 -14.44
C LEU A 773 55.82 22.77 -13.63
N VAL A 774 55.50 22.35 -12.41
CA VAL A 774 54.52 23.04 -11.55
C VAL A 774 55.16 24.17 -10.70
N ASP A 775 56.48 24.17 -10.56
CA ASP A 775 57.25 25.17 -9.84
C ASP A 775 58.60 25.46 -10.54
N ALA A 776 59.26 26.55 -10.16
CA ALA A 776 60.53 27.00 -10.73
C ALA A 776 61.72 26.14 -10.25
N PRO A 777 62.46 25.48 -11.16
CA PRO A 777 63.60 24.66 -10.77
C PRO A 777 64.84 25.51 -10.48
N THR A 778 65.58 25.13 -9.44
CA THR A 778 66.87 25.72 -9.01
C THR A 778 68.07 25.18 -9.80
N SER A 779 67.84 24.22 -10.70
CA SER A 779 68.80 23.67 -11.67
C SER A 779 68.04 23.06 -12.83
N ASP A 780 68.60 23.09 -14.04
CA ASP A 780 67.90 22.60 -15.23
C ASP A 780 67.41 21.15 -15.06
N VAL A 781 66.21 20.88 -15.60
CA VAL A 781 65.50 19.60 -15.50
C VAL A 781 65.40 18.98 -16.88
N ARG A 782 65.99 17.81 -17.07
CA ARG A 782 65.78 16.98 -18.25
C ARG A 782 64.60 16.06 -18.01
N VAL A 783 63.72 15.97 -19.01
CA VAL A 783 62.58 15.05 -19.00
C VAL A 783 62.68 14.13 -20.21
N THR A 784 63.08 12.89 -19.97
CA THR A 784 63.22 11.85 -21.00
C THR A 784 61.87 11.17 -21.21
N ILE A 785 61.48 11.00 -22.48
CA ILE A 785 60.17 10.46 -22.87
C ILE A 785 60.40 9.33 -23.86
N THR A 786 60.00 8.11 -23.49
CA THR A 786 60.34 6.89 -24.24
C THR A 786 59.08 6.21 -24.74
N ALA A 787 59.05 5.86 -26.02
CA ALA A 787 57.95 5.16 -26.66
C ALA A 787 57.88 3.68 -26.20
N PRO A 788 56.70 3.03 -26.30
CA PRO A 788 56.58 1.59 -26.09
C PRO A 788 57.54 0.78 -26.99
N SER A 789 58.27 -0.16 -26.39
CA SER A 789 59.26 -0.98 -27.11
C SER A 789 58.65 -2.20 -27.82
N SER A 790 57.46 -2.65 -27.40
CA SER A 790 56.74 -3.77 -28.02
C SER A 790 56.16 -3.36 -29.38
N GLY A 791 56.36 -4.21 -30.40
CA GLY A 791 55.80 -4.03 -31.75
C GLY A 791 56.35 -2.86 -32.58
N ARG A 792 57.04 -1.87 -31.98
CA ARG A 792 57.53 -0.63 -32.63
C ARG A 792 56.46 0.25 -33.30
N ARG A 793 55.16 -0.09 -33.21
CA ARG A 793 54.04 0.62 -33.86
C ARG A 793 53.88 2.09 -33.44
N VAL A 794 54.53 2.54 -32.35
CA VAL A 794 54.49 3.91 -31.85
C VAL A 794 55.88 4.57 -31.87
N ARG A 795 55.93 5.86 -32.24
CA ARG A 795 57.12 6.72 -32.17
C ARG A 795 56.79 8.08 -31.55
N VAL A 796 57.78 8.71 -30.91
CA VAL A 796 57.65 10.02 -30.23
C VAL A 796 58.63 11.05 -30.79
N LYS A 797 58.33 12.34 -30.64
CA LYS A 797 59.31 13.43 -30.82
C LYS A 797 58.95 14.70 -30.06
N SER A 798 59.94 15.52 -29.74
CA SER A 798 59.73 16.88 -29.23
C SER A 798 59.24 17.84 -30.32
N ALA A 799 58.82 19.04 -29.93
CA ALA A 799 58.43 20.10 -30.87
C ALA A 799 59.61 20.71 -31.65
N THR A 800 60.86 20.47 -31.23
CA THR A 800 62.08 20.95 -31.89
C THR A 800 62.69 19.93 -32.85
N GLU A 801 62.35 18.65 -32.72
CA GLU A 801 62.80 17.56 -33.60
C GLU A 801 62.06 17.54 -34.95
N THR A 802 62.78 17.21 -36.02
CA THR A 802 62.20 17.00 -37.37
C THR A 802 61.59 15.60 -37.52
N GLU A 803 62.32 14.57 -37.11
CA GLU A 803 61.98 13.15 -37.27
C GLU A 803 61.34 12.54 -36.01
N TYR A 804 60.86 11.29 -36.10
CA TYR A 804 60.23 10.57 -35.00
C TYR A 804 61.13 9.41 -34.52
N HIS A 805 61.27 9.26 -33.22
CA HIS A 805 62.29 8.42 -32.57
C HIS A 805 61.67 7.44 -31.56
N GLU A 806 62.50 6.54 -31.01
CA GLU A 806 62.12 5.63 -29.90
C GLU A 806 62.13 6.34 -28.54
N SER A 807 62.88 7.44 -28.40
CA SER A 807 62.78 8.38 -27.27
C SER A 807 63.12 9.81 -27.69
N THR A 808 62.68 10.78 -26.90
CA THR A 808 62.95 12.22 -27.04
C THR A 808 63.22 12.83 -25.65
N VAL A 809 63.89 13.98 -25.60
CA VAL A 809 64.25 14.66 -24.34
C VAL A 809 63.81 16.11 -24.38
N LEU A 810 63.02 16.52 -23.38
CA LEU A 810 62.69 17.90 -23.09
C LEU A 810 63.68 18.47 -22.06
N SER A 811 63.89 19.78 -22.06
CA SER A 811 64.76 20.46 -21.10
C SER A 811 64.08 21.73 -20.61
N PHE A 812 63.94 21.88 -19.30
CA PHE A 812 63.31 23.02 -18.65
C PHE A 812 64.32 23.71 -17.73
N THR A 813 64.30 25.04 -17.72
CA THR A 813 65.20 25.91 -16.96
C THR A 813 64.41 26.80 -16.00
N ALA A 814 65.11 27.55 -15.14
CA ALA A 814 64.51 28.58 -14.30
C ALA A 814 63.75 29.69 -15.07
N LEU A 815 63.92 29.80 -16.39
CA LEU A 815 63.29 30.82 -17.25
C LEU A 815 62.07 30.35 -18.05
N ASP A 816 61.92 29.03 -18.28
CA ASP A 816 60.90 28.47 -19.17
C ASP A 816 60.12 27.26 -18.60
N TRP A 817 60.38 26.88 -17.34
CA TRP A 817 59.68 25.80 -16.61
C TRP A 817 58.14 25.83 -16.71
N SER A 818 57.56 27.02 -16.75
CA SER A 818 56.11 27.29 -16.80
C SER A 818 55.56 27.37 -18.23
N ILE A 819 56.39 27.14 -19.26
CA ILE A 819 55.99 27.10 -20.66
C ILE A 819 55.73 25.64 -21.06
N PRO A 820 54.48 25.24 -21.43
CA PRO A 820 54.19 23.87 -21.82
C PRO A 820 54.97 23.46 -23.09
N GLN A 821 55.93 22.54 -22.93
CA GLN A 821 56.65 21.96 -24.05
C GLN A 821 55.86 20.81 -24.66
N ARG A 822 55.76 20.75 -25.99
CA ARG A 822 54.87 19.80 -26.70
C ARG A 822 55.64 18.59 -27.22
N VAL A 823 55.01 17.42 -27.07
CA VAL A 823 55.46 16.13 -27.56
C VAL A 823 54.46 15.63 -28.59
N TYR A 824 54.96 15.20 -29.75
CA TYR A 824 54.15 14.55 -30.78
C TYR A 824 54.33 13.03 -30.69
N VAL A 825 53.22 12.31 -30.88
CA VAL A 825 53.16 10.84 -30.88
C VAL A 825 52.57 10.42 -32.23
N LYS A 826 53.18 9.45 -32.90
CA LYS A 826 52.69 8.93 -34.19
C LYS A 826 52.63 7.39 -34.16
N SER A 827 51.55 6.83 -34.72
CA SER A 827 51.45 5.42 -35.11
C SER A 827 52.09 5.17 -36.49
N ILE A 828 52.72 4.01 -36.66
CA ILE A 828 53.21 3.55 -37.97
C ILE A 828 52.03 2.87 -38.67
N MET A 829 51.83 3.18 -39.96
CA MET A 829 50.87 2.47 -40.82
C MET A 829 51.56 1.24 -41.44
N ASP A 830 51.00 0.05 -41.28
CA ASP A 830 51.58 -1.21 -41.78
C ASP A 830 50.71 -1.96 -42.81
N HIS A 831 49.44 -1.56 -43.00
CA HIS A 831 48.47 -2.16 -43.93
C HIS A 831 48.10 -3.62 -43.66
N MET A 832 48.34 -4.11 -42.44
CA MET A 832 47.94 -5.45 -42.00
C MET A 832 46.90 -5.31 -40.90
N ALA A 833 45.74 -5.96 -41.05
CA ALA A 833 44.67 -6.01 -40.05
C ALA A 833 45.09 -6.85 -38.82
N ASN A 834 46.07 -6.37 -38.06
CA ASN A 834 46.78 -7.13 -37.01
C ASN A 834 46.21 -6.88 -35.59
N GLY A 835 45.34 -5.87 -35.45
CA GLY A 835 44.48 -5.67 -34.29
C GLY A 835 44.94 -4.54 -33.36
N ASP A 836 44.07 -4.17 -32.43
CA ASP A 836 44.30 -3.05 -31.52
C ASP A 836 45.53 -3.30 -30.63
N TYR A 837 46.32 -2.25 -30.41
CA TYR A 837 47.54 -2.30 -29.61
C TYR A 837 47.46 -1.34 -28.41
N SER A 838 47.97 -1.78 -27.26
CA SER A 838 48.11 -0.95 -26.06
C SER A 838 49.54 -0.97 -25.52
N GLY A 839 50.01 0.18 -25.03
CA GLY A 839 51.35 0.35 -24.47
C GLY A 839 51.49 1.66 -23.69
N SER A 840 52.58 1.82 -22.95
CA SER A 840 52.83 3.01 -22.11
C SER A 840 54.05 3.81 -22.58
N ILE A 841 53.89 5.11 -22.81
CA ILE A 841 55.01 6.05 -22.89
C ILE A 841 55.50 6.31 -21.47
N THR A 842 56.77 6.01 -21.18
CA THR A 842 57.38 6.34 -19.88
C THR A 842 57.97 7.75 -19.90
N ILE A 843 57.99 8.38 -18.72
CA ILE A 843 58.51 9.73 -18.52
C ILE A 843 59.43 9.70 -17.29
N GLU A 844 60.70 10.05 -17.50
CA GLU A 844 61.77 9.99 -16.50
C GLU A 844 62.47 11.35 -16.34
N THR A 845 63.09 11.60 -15.19
CA THR A 845 63.55 12.94 -14.79
C THR A 845 64.98 12.94 -14.22
N GLU A 846 65.81 13.87 -14.70
CA GLU A 846 67.19 14.08 -14.24
C GLU A 846 67.41 15.58 -13.96
N SER A 847 67.89 15.92 -12.75
CA SER A 847 68.30 17.28 -12.38
C SER A 847 69.21 17.27 -11.15
N SER A 848 69.94 18.36 -10.89
CA SER A 848 70.55 18.61 -9.57
C SER A 848 69.57 19.25 -8.57
N ASP A 849 68.37 19.65 -8.99
CA ASP A 849 67.30 20.07 -8.08
C ASP A 849 66.64 18.84 -7.42
N PHE A 850 66.65 18.80 -6.09
CA PHE A 850 66.07 17.70 -5.31
C PHE A 850 64.55 17.54 -5.51
N ASN A 851 63.82 18.59 -5.85
CA ASN A 851 62.38 18.52 -6.12
C ASN A 851 62.09 17.81 -7.46
N PHE A 852 63.01 17.87 -8.43
CA PHE A 852 62.80 17.35 -9.78
C PHE A 852 63.62 16.10 -10.13
N ASN A 853 64.71 15.80 -9.41
CA ASN A 853 65.53 14.63 -9.69
C ASN A 853 64.83 13.31 -9.39
N THR A 854 64.94 12.33 -10.30
CA THR A 854 64.43 10.94 -10.17
C THR A 854 62.98 10.80 -9.69
N ARG A 855 62.13 11.79 -10.00
CA ARG A 855 60.70 11.77 -9.67
C ARG A 855 59.94 10.83 -10.59
N GLN A 856 59.12 9.97 -9.98
CA GLN A 856 58.15 9.16 -10.71
C GLN A 856 57.07 10.07 -11.30
N VAL A 857 56.95 10.06 -12.63
CA VAL A 857 55.84 10.66 -13.38
C VAL A 857 54.92 9.54 -13.82
N LYS A 858 53.60 9.74 -13.75
CA LYS A 858 52.64 8.73 -14.22
C LYS A 858 52.83 8.50 -15.73
N PRO A 859 53.04 7.26 -16.20
CA PRO A 859 53.15 6.97 -17.63
C PRO A 859 51.91 7.43 -18.41
N VAL A 860 52.11 7.81 -19.67
CA VAL A 860 51.02 8.15 -20.57
C VAL A 860 50.65 6.90 -21.37
N GLU A 861 49.43 6.42 -21.18
CA GLU A 861 48.90 5.26 -21.88
C GLU A 861 48.64 5.61 -23.36
N VAL A 862 48.97 4.69 -24.27
CA VAL A 862 48.71 4.80 -25.71
C VAL A 862 47.87 3.61 -26.14
N ILE A 863 46.75 3.92 -26.77
CA ILE A 863 45.82 2.96 -27.37
C ILE A 863 45.85 3.25 -28.87
N LEU A 864 46.21 2.25 -29.66
CA LEU A 864 46.21 2.27 -31.11
C LEU A 864 45.03 1.41 -31.58
N GLU A 865 44.05 2.06 -32.21
CA GLU A 865 42.87 1.42 -32.79
C GLU A 865 43.14 1.04 -34.25
N GLU A 866 42.87 -0.21 -34.61
CA GLU A 866 43.15 -0.79 -35.93
C GLU A 866 42.18 -0.24 -37.00
N THR A 867 42.75 0.21 -38.12
CA THR A 867 41.99 0.77 -39.25
C THR A 867 41.67 -0.25 -40.33
N ASP A 868 42.51 -1.27 -40.53
CA ASP A 868 42.33 -2.24 -41.60
C ASP A 868 41.40 -3.39 -41.20
N LYS A 869 40.51 -3.78 -42.14
CA LYS A 869 39.48 -4.81 -41.91
C LYS A 869 39.49 -5.86 -43.00
N ALA A 870 39.77 -7.11 -42.61
CA ALA A 870 39.75 -8.27 -43.47
C ALA A 870 38.32 -8.65 -43.88
N PHE A 871 38.08 -8.81 -45.18
CA PHE A 871 36.83 -9.36 -45.73
C PHE A 871 37.04 -10.06 -47.08
N VAL A 872 36.05 -10.88 -47.47
CA VAL A 872 36.00 -11.58 -48.77
C VAL A 872 35.22 -10.75 -49.78
N ILE A 873 35.74 -10.66 -50.99
CA ILE A 873 35.15 -9.98 -52.15
C ILE A 873 34.68 -11.05 -53.14
N ALA A 874 33.50 -10.86 -53.73
CA ALA A 874 32.99 -11.67 -54.84
C ALA A 874 32.77 -10.80 -56.08
N SER A 875 33.10 -11.31 -57.27
CA SER A 875 33.02 -10.54 -58.52
C SER A 875 31.58 -10.17 -58.94
N LYS A 876 30.58 -10.83 -58.34
CA LYS A 876 29.14 -10.52 -58.42
C LYS A 876 28.39 -11.29 -57.32
N HIS A 877 27.19 -10.82 -56.97
CA HIS A 877 26.33 -11.42 -55.94
C HIS A 877 25.03 -12.00 -56.48
N ASN A 878 24.79 -11.94 -57.80
CA ASN A 878 23.56 -12.41 -58.42
C ASN A 878 23.93 -13.19 -59.69
N VAL A 879 23.42 -14.42 -59.78
CA VAL A 879 23.68 -15.39 -60.86
C VAL A 879 22.32 -15.85 -61.38
N GLN A 880 22.10 -15.74 -62.68
CA GLN A 880 20.83 -16.10 -63.31
C GLN A 880 21.07 -17.16 -64.40
N LEU A 881 20.51 -18.34 -64.17
CA LEU A 881 20.59 -19.49 -65.08
C LEU A 881 19.21 -19.72 -65.70
N LEU A 882 19.19 -19.81 -67.03
CA LEU A 882 17.98 -19.79 -67.86
C LEU A 882 17.72 -21.13 -68.56
N SER A 883 18.73 -21.98 -68.69
CA SER A 883 18.64 -23.28 -69.37
C SER A 883 19.55 -24.33 -68.72
N PRO A 884 19.22 -25.64 -68.82
CA PRO A 884 20.07 -26.71 -68.31
C PRO A 884 21.47 -26.67 -68.92
N ASN A 885 22.47 -27.05 -68.12
CA ASN A 885 23.89 -26.99 -68.43
C ASN A 885 24.43 -25.57 -68.74
N GLN A 886 23.66 -24.50 -68.48
CA GLN A 886 24.24 -23.16 -68.42
C GLN A 886 25.15 -23.08 -67.18
N ILE A 887 26.41 -22.74 -67.41
CA ILE A 887 27.40 -22.43 -66.38
C ILE A 887 27.52 -20.92 -66.25
N ASP A 888 27.70 -20.42 -65.03
CA ASP A 888 28.13 -19.06 -64.77
C ASP A 888 29.24 -19.03 -63.68
N ILE A 889 30.13 -18.04 -63.75
CA ILE A 889 31.37 -18.00 -62.97
C ILE A 889 31.38 -16.80 -62.02
N VAL A 890 31.64 -17.05 -60.74
CA VAL A 890 31.92 -16.04 -59.70
C VAL A 890 33.37 -16.16 -59.27
N LYS A 891 34.12 -15.05 -59.28
CA LYS A 891 35.50 -15.01 -58.77
C LYS A 891 35.53 -14.50 -57.35
N LEU A 892 36.46 -15.01 -56.54
CA LEU A 892 36.62 -14.63 -55.14
C LEU A 892 38.04 -14.11 -54.87
N SER A 893 38.14 -13.10 -54.02
CA SER A 893 39.39 -12.54 -53.53
C SER A 893 39.22 -12.00 -52.12
N LEU A 894 40.31 -11.56 -51.48
CA LEU A 894 40.30 -10.90 -50.16
C LEU A 894 40.64 -9.41 -50.27
N ASN A 895 40.25 -8.63 -49.26
CA ASN A 895 40.58 -7.19 -49.16
C ASN A 895 42.07 -6.94 -48.82
N THR A 896 42.63 -7.74 -47.90
CA THR A 896 43.99 -7.57 -47.37
C THR A 896 44.80 -8.86 -47.52
N THR A 897 46.14 -8.76 -47.46
CA THR A 897 47.03 -9.92 -47.37
C THR A 897 46.68 -10.78 -46.15
N PRO A 898 46.37 -12.08 -46.30
CA PRO A 898 46.16 -12.97 -45.17
C PRO A 898 47.52 -13.50 -44.65
N SER A 899 47.70 -13.53 -43.33
CA SER A 899 48.89 -14.05 -42.63
C SER A 899 48.88 -15.57 -42.45
N ALA A 900 47.76 -16.23 -42.78
CA ALA A 900 47.66 -17.69 -42.89
C ALA A 900 46.58 -18.07 -43.93
N PRO A 901 46.59 -19.29 -44.50
CA PRO A 901 45.63 -19.69 -45.52
C PRO A 901 44.16 -19.52 -45.12
N VAL A 902 43.37 -18.95 -46.02
CA VAL A 902 41.94 -18.69 -45.87
C VAL A 902 41.18 -19.63 -46.78
N TYR A 903 40.34 -20.49 -46.20
CA TYR A 903 39.51 -21.44 -46.94
C TYR A 903 38.07 -20.95 -46.98
N ILE A 904 37.47 -20.90 -48.17
CA ILE A 904 36.08 -20.53 -48.42
C ILE A 904 35.33 -21.78 -48.85
N HIS A 905 34.30 -22.16 -48.09
CA HIS A 905 33.47 -23.35 -48.30
C HIS A 905 32.07 -22.94 -48.75
N TYR A 906 31.55 -23.57 -49.80
CA TYR A 906 30.18 -23.42 -50.27
C TYR A 906 29.50 -24.79 -50.41
N GLU A 907 28.23 -24.89 -50.01
CA GLU A 907 27.40 -26.09 -50.17
C GLU A 907 26.04 -25.73 -50.81
N VAL A 908 25.55 -26.57 -51.71
CA VAL A 908 24.25 -26.43 -52.38
C VAL A 908 23.12 -26.55 -51.33
N PRO A 909 22.27 -25.53 -51.16
CA PRO A 909 21.15 -25.60 -50.22
C PRO A 909 20.19 -26.74 -50.58
N ASP A 910 19.59 -27.39 -49.58
CA ASP A 910 18.70 -28.55 -49.76
C ASP A 910 17.58 -28.29 -50.78
N ALA A 911 17.03 -27.08 -50.79
CA ALA A 911 15.99 -26.63 -51.72
C ALA A 911 16.40 -26.58 -53.21
N LEU A 912 17.70 -26.73 -53.53
CA LEU A 912 18.23 -26.78 -54.90
C LEU A 912 18.93 -28.10 -55.25
N ARG A 913 18.99 -29.09 -54.35
CA ARG A 913 19.66 -30.38 -54.64
C ARG A 913 19.01 -31.06 -55.85
N GLY A 914 19.82 -31.44 -56.84
CA GLY A 914 19.38 -32.16 -58.05
C GLY A 914 19.01 -31.25 -59.24
N VAL A 915 18.68 -29.98 -59.00
CA VAL A 915 18.49 -28.97 -60.08
C VAL A 915 19.69 -28.03 -60.22
N PHE A 916 20.60 -28.00 -59.24
CA PHE A 916 21.78 -27.14 -59.21
C PHE A 916 22.99 -27.87 -58.60
N ALA A 917 24.17 -27.60 -59.15
CA ALA A 917 25.45 -28.09 -58.64
C ALA A 917 26.58 -27.07 -58.83
N PHE A 918 27.72 -27.34 -58.21
CA PHE A 918 29.00 -26.76 -58.61
C PHE A 918 29.72 -27.67 -59.61
N GLN A 919 30.58 -27.07 -60.42
CA GLN A 919 31.51 -27.78 -61.29
C GLN A 919 32.95 -27.44 -60.88
N THR A 920 33.86 -28.41 -60.95
CA THR A 920 35.29 -28.20 -60.64
C THR A 920 36.13 -28.22 -61.91
N GLU A 921 37.06 -27.27 -62.06
CA GLU A 921 37.91 -27.15 -63.26
C GLU A 921 38.81 -28.38 -63.52
N GLN A 922 39.06 -29.21 -62.51
CA GLN A 922 39.98 -30.36 -62.62
C GLN A 922 39.36 -31.64 -63.19
N THR A 923 38.03 -31.72 -63.34
CA THR A 923 37.33 -32.84 -64.00
C THR A 923 36.06 -32.35 -64.70
N GLU A 924 36.06 -32.30 -66.04
CA GLU A 924 34.97 -31.71 -66.87
C GLU A 924 33.57 -32.35 -66.71
N GLN A 925 33.42 -33.43 -65.95
CA GLN A 925 32.16 -34.17 -65.78
C GLN A 925 31.77 -34.45 -64.32
N GLN A 926 32.50 -33.94 -63.31
CA GLN A 926 32.17 -34.19 -61.91
C GLN A 926 31.42 -33.02 -61.28
N GLN A 927 30.09 -33.10 -61.30
CA GLN A 927 29.20 -32.18 -60.59
C GLN A 927 29.22 -32.51 -59.09
N VAL A 928 29.32 -31.49 -58.23
CA VAL A 928 29.45 -31.65 -56.77
C VAL A 928 28.48 -30.74 -56.01
N SER A 929 27.99 -31.23 -54.86
CA SER A 929 27.11 -30.48 -53.97
C SER A 929 27.85 -29.54 -53.02
N SER A 930 29.19 -29.62 -52.94
CA SER A 930 30.01 -28.75 -52.09
C SER A 930 31.38 -28.51 -52.73
N VAL A 931 31.98 -27.35 -52.46
CA VAL A 931 33.27 -26.93 -53.01
C VAL A 931 34.04 -26.06 -52.02
N ILE A 932 35.36 -26.20 -52.01
CA ILE A 932 36.28 -25.50 -51.11
C ILE A 932 37.35 -24.80 -51.97
N MET A 933 37.56 -23.51 -51.73
CA MET A 933 38.60 -22.70 -52.39
C MET A 933 39.60 -22.20 -51.35
N GLN A 934 40.89 -22.12 -51.72
CA GLN A 934 41.97 -21.68 -50.83
C GLN A 934 42.63 -20.39 -51.36
N LEU A 935 42.62 -19.36 -50.53
CA LEU A 935 43.32 -18.09 -50.74
C LEU A 935 44.48 -17.96 -49.74
N ASN A 936 45.60 -17.39 -50.17
CA ASN A 936 46.84 -17.28 -49.41
C ASN A 936 47.67 -16.05 -49.85
N GLU A 937 48.78 -15.77 -49.17
CA GLU A 937 49.69 -14.63 -49.43
C GLU A 937 50.03 -14.37 -50.91
N THR A 938 50.08 -15.40 -51.77
CA THR A 938 50.46 -15.26 -53.19
C THR A 938 49.27 -15.17 -54.16
N ASN A 939 48.06 -15.57 -53.77
CA ASN A 939 46.89 -15.58 -54.68
C ASN A 939 45.65 -14.83 -54.16
N TRP A 940 45.66 -14.28 -52.94
CA TRP A 940 44.50 -13.67 -52.28
C TRP A 940 43.76 -12.57 -53.07
N ASN A 941 44.46 -11.78 -53.88
CA ASN A 941 43.88 -10.70 -54.71
C ASN A 941 43.79 -11.06 -56.21
N THR A 942 44.10 -12.30 -56.58
CA THR A 942 44.14 -12.73 -57.98
C THR A 942 42.75 -13.15 -58.47
N ASN A 943 42.59 -13.25 -59.80
CA ASN A 943 41.36 -13.71 -60.44
C ASN A 943 41.30 -15.25 -60.59
N GLU A 944 42.08 -15.98 -59.79
CA GLU A 944 42.36 -17.42 -59.93
C GLU A 944 41.38 -18.31 -59.15
N ALA A 945 40.87 -17.85 -58.00
CA ALA A 945 39.82 -18.58 -57.27
C ALA A 945 38.46 -18.35 -57.96
N GLN A 946 37.99 -19.37 -58.70
CA GLN A 946 36.77 -19.31 -59.50
C GLN A 946 35.78 -20.39 -59.05
N LEU A 947 34.56 -19.96 -58.77
CA LEU A 947 33.40 -20.78 -58.45
C LEU A 947 32.53 -20.91 -59.70
N LEU A 948 32.35 -22.14 -60.20
CA LEU A 948 31.51 -22.43 -61.36
C LEU A 948 30.15 -22.97 -60.88
N LEU A 949 29.07 -22.26 -61.22
CA LEU A 949 27.69 -22.53 -60.83
C LEU A 949 26.94 -23.09 -62.05
N ILE A 950 26.31 -24.27 -61.95
CA ILE A 950 25.64 -24.94 -63.09
C ILE A 950 24.21 -25.38 -62.75
N MET A 951 23.27 -25.11 -63.66
CA MET A 951 21.90 -25.66 -63.62
C MET A 951 21.93 -27.08 -64.18
N GLN A 952 21.51 -28.07 -63.40
CA GLN A 952 21.44 -29.47 -63.83
C GLN A 952 20.18 -29.73 -64.69
N GLU A 953 19.01 -29.31 -64.19
CA GLU A 953 17.71 -29.49 -64.84
C GLU A 953 16.86 -28.20 -64.74
N GLN A 954 15.81 -28.07 -65.56
CA GLN A 954 14.86 -26.95 -65.43
C GLN A 954 14.01 -27.13 -64.16
N PRO A 955 13.89 -26.11 -63.31
CA PRO A 955 12.95 -26.17 -62.19
C PRO A 955 11.51 -26.04 -62.69
N GLU A 956 10.55 -26.65 -61.98
CA GLU A 956 9.11 -26.54 -62.29
C GLU A 956 8.55 -25.12 -62.06
N SER A 957 9.21 -24.32 -61.22
CA SER A 957 8.87 -22.92 -60.98
C SER A 957 10.14 -22.09 -60.74
N THR A 958 10.11 -20.81 -61.14
CA THR A 958 11.28 -19.92 -61.04
C THR A 958 11.68 -19.77 -59.56
N THR A 959 12.85 -20.29 -59.22
CA THR A 959 13.31 -20.49 -57.84
C THR A 959 14.56 -19.66 -57.58
N SER A 960 14.56 -18.94 -56.45
CA SER A 960 15.68 -18.11 -55.99
C SER A 960 16.20 -18.66 -54.67
N ALA A 961 17.50 -18.90 -54.56
CA ALA A 961 18.14 -19.29 -53.29
C ALA A 961 19.32 -18.38 -52.94
N LEU A 962 19.54 -18.19 -51.64
CA LEU A 962 20.75 -17.59 -51.11
C LEU A 962 21.76 -18.71 -50.80
N LEU A 963 22.83 -18.75 -51.59
CA LEU A 963 23.98 -19.62 -51.38
C LEU A 963 24.95 -18.90 -50.43
N TRP A 964 25.10 -19.44 -49.22
CA TRP A 964 26.00 -18.92 -48.19
C TRP A 964 27.38 -19.58 -48.28
N GLY A 965 28.42 -18.79 -48.05
CA GLY A 965 29.80 -19.27 -47.94
C GLY A 965 30.30 -19.11 -46.51
N ASN A 966 31.09 -20.08 -46.04
CA ASN A 966 31.74 -20.04 -44.72
C ASN A 966 33.25 -19.89 -44.88
N VAL A 967 33.87 -19.03 -44.05
CA VAL A 967 35.34 -18.91 -43.97
C VAL A 967 35.87 -19.77 -42.84
N THR A 968 36.97 -20.49 -43.09
CA THR A 968 37.83 -21.05 -42.04
C THR A 968 39.28 -20.66 -42.28
N SER A 969 39.93 -20.07 -41.28
CA SER A 969 41.36 -19.77 -41.29
C SER A 969 41.95 -19.85 -39.88
N SER A 970 43.27 -20.03 -39.79
CA SER A 970 44.04 -19.78 -38.58
C SER A 970 44.49 -18.32 -38.45
N ASP A 971 44.24 -17.49 -39.47
CA ASP A 971 44.37 -16.04 -39.37
C ASP A 971 43.22 -15.46 -38.53
N SER A 972 43.54 -14.72 -37.48
CA SER A 972 42.57 -14.10 -36.58
C SER A 972 41.76 -12.98 -37.24
N ALA A 973 42.29 -12.29 -38.26
CA ALA A 973 41.58 -11.25 -38.99
C ALA A 973 40.46 -11.84 -39.87
N TYR A 974 40.66 -13.06 -40.38
CA TYR A 974 39.68 -13.78 -41.19
C TYR A 974 38.74 -14.68 -40.37
N HIS A 975 38.83 -14.64 -39.04
CA HIS A 975 38.02 -15.45 -38.15
C HIS A 975 36.60 -14.87 -38.02
N ASN A 976 35.57 -15.69 -38.27
CA ASN A 976 34.16 -15.26 -38.37
C ASN A 976 33.85 -14.22 -39.47
N THR A 977 34.74 -14.02 -40.45
CA THR A 977 34.46 -13.18 -41.63
C THR A 977 33.28 -13.75 -42.41
N ILE A 978 32.26 -12.91 -42.64
CA ILE A 978 31.08 -13.29 -43.45
C ILE A 978 31.47 -13.26 -44.93
N VAL A 979 31.25 -14.37 -45.65
CA VAL A 979 31.32 -14.37 -47.12
C VAL A 979 30.04 -13.74 -47.66
N PRO A 980 30.11 -12.78 -48.60
CA PRO A 980 28.91 -12.25 -49.24
C PRO A 980 28.08 -13.37 -49.89
N PRO A 981 26.80 -13.54 -49.54
CA PRO A 981 25.98 -14.60 -50.11
C PRO A 981 25.70 -14.36 -51.59
N LEU A 982 25.56 -15.45 -52.34
CA LEU A 982 25.29 -15.44 -53.78
C LEU A 982 23.81 -15.76 -54.00
N ILE A 983 23.08 -14.85 -54.65
CA ILE A 983 21.69 -15.09 -55.06
C ILE A 983 21.72 -15.88 -56.37
N VAL A 984 21.32 -17.14 -56.31
CA VAL A 984 21.18 -18.01 -57.50
C VAL A 984 19.72 -18.03 -57.91
N ASN A 985 19.44 -17.57 -59.12
CA ASN A 985 18.11 -17.52 -59.74
C ASN A 985 18.03 -18.55 -60.87
N LEU A 986 17.23 -19.60 -60.65
CA LEU A 986 16.93 -20.63 -61.64
C LEU A 986 15.56 -20.30 -62.27
N VAL A 987 15.55 -19.93 -63.54
CA VAL A 987 14.30 -19.59 -64.24
C VAL A 987 13.64 -20.84 -64.81
N ALA A 988 12.33 -20.97 -64.55
CA ALA A 988 11.47 -21.99 -65.15
C ALA A 988 10.86 -21.50 -66.47
N SER A 989 10.47 -22.43 -67.34
CA SER A 989 9.74 -22.11 -68.58
C SER A 989 8.37 -21.49 -68.28
N GLU A 990 8.05 -20.37 -68.93
CA GLU A 990 6.87 -19.57 -68.60
C GLU A 990 5.54 -20.31 -68.84
N SER A 991 4.69 -20.38 -67.82
CA SER A 991 3.24 -20.50 -68.03
C SER A 991 2.42 -19.74 -66.98
N SER A 992 1.54 -18.85 -67.47
CA SER A 992 0.37 -18.23 -66.81
C SER A 992 0.40 -17.96 -65.29
N THR A 993 0.56 -16.68 -64.89
CA THR A 993 -0.43 -15.94 -64.04
C THR A 993 -0.09 -14.44 -63.88
N GLN A 994 0.10 -13.72 -64.99
CA GLN A 994 0.33 -12.27 -64.94
C GLN A 994 -0.99 -11.47 -64.73
N LYS A 995 -1.35 -11.17 -63.48
CA LYS A 995 -2.37 -10.16 -63.12
C LYS A 995 -2.25 -9.71 -61.66
N ASN A 996 -2.70 -8.48 -61.39
CA ASN A 996 -2.79 -7.84 -60.06
C ASN A 996 -1.46 -7.44 -59.38
N ARG A 997 -0.64 -6.68 -60.10
CA ARG A 997 -0.15 -5.38 -59.59
C ARG A 997 -0.92 -4.28 -60.36
N ASP A 998 -1.09 -3.03 -59.91
CA ASP A 998 -0.48 -2.27 -58.81
C ASP A 998 -1.52 -1.43 -58.06
N CYS A 999 -1.20 -1.01 -56.82
CA CYS A 999 -1.67 0.27 -56.26
C CYS A 999 -0.78 0.71 -55.08
N ILE A 1000 0.02 1.75 -55.31
CA ILE A 1000 0.85 2.41 -54.28
C ILE A 1000 0.00 3.50 -53.62
N VAL A 1001 -0.07 3.52 -52.29
CA VAL A 1001 -0.76 4.58 -51.55
C VAL A 1001 0.19 5.76 -51.32
N GLN A 1002 -0.16 6.93 -51.86
CA GLN A 1002 0.53 8.19 -51.62
C GLN A 1002 -0.34 9.11 -50.76
N THR A 1003 0.22 9.66 -49.69
CA THR A 1003 -0.52 10.41 -48.65
C THR A 1003 -0.81 11.85 -49.06
N PHE A 1004 -2.01 12.35 -48.77
CA PHE A 1004 -2.35 13.78 -48.84
C PHE A 1004 -3.27 14.22 -47.68
N TYR A 1005 -3.12 15.48 -47.28
CA TYR A 1005 -3.78 16.13 -46.13
C TYR A 1005 -4.76 17.22 -46.63
N VAL A 1006 -6.06 17.11 -46.33
CA VAL A 1006 -7.04 18.21 -46.23
C VAL A 1006 -8.08 17.82 -45.18
N GLY A 1007 -8.70 18.77 -44.45
CA GLY A 1007 -9.65 18.50 -43.36
C GLY A 1007 -10.99 19.24 -43.46
N ASN A 1008 -11.70 19.28 -42.32
CA ASN A 1008 -13.03 19.89 -42.06
C ASN A 1008 -14.25 19.25 -42.76
N GLY A 1009 -15.26 18.82 -41.98
CA GLY A 1009 -16.58 18.45 -42.54
C GLY A 1009 -17.47 17.57 -41.65
N ALA A 1010 -18.42 18.21 -40.97
CA ALA A 1010 -19.55 17.70 -40.16
C ALA A 1010 -20.17 16.28 -40.36
N SER A 1011 -20.73 15.80 -39.24
CA SER A 1011 -22.04 15.12 -39.06
C SER A 1011 -22.31 13.65 -39.51
N GLU A 1012 -22.72 12.88 -38.48
CA GLU A 1012 -23.72 11.78 -38.43
C GLU A 1012 -23.46 10.34 -38.94
N ARG A 1013 -23.72 9.40 -38.01
CA ARG A 1013 -24.47 8.10 -38.08
C ARG A 1013 -24.52 7.37 -39.45
N THR A 1014 -24.25 6.06 -39.54
CA THR A 1014 -24.87 5.01 -38.70
C THR A 1014 -24.03 3.71 -38.55
N THR A 1015 -24.31 2.98 -37.47
CA THR A 1015 -24.00 1.57 -37.11
C THR A 1015 -23.44 0.58 -38.15
N ARG A 1016 -22.44 -0.20 -37.72
CA ARG A 1016 -21.99 -1.48 -38.31
C ARG A 1016 -23.07 -2.57 -38.26
N SER A 1017 -22.99 -3.57 -39.16
CA SER A 1017 -23.22 -4.99 -38.82
C SER A 1017 -22.75 -5.96 -39.92
N CYS A 1018 -21.72 -6.77 -39.62
CA CYS A 1018 -21.49 -8.10 -40.19
C CYS A 1018 -20.63 -8.96 -39.23
N TRP A 1019 -21.09 -10.18 -38.97
CA TRP A 1019 -20.46 -11.27 -38.17
C TRP A 1019 -20.29 -12.48 -39.14
N MET A 1020 -19.56 -13.59 -38.92
CA MET A 1020 -18.81 -14.21 -37.80
C MET A 1020 -17.87 -15.28 -38.45
N VAL A 1021 -16.83 -15.88 -37.84
CA VAL A 1021 -16.23 -15.72 -36.50
C VAL A 1021 -14.82 -15.10 -36.64
N VAL A 1022 -13.62 -15.65 -36.37
CA VAL A 1022 -13.09 -16.91 -35.77
C VAL A 1022 -11.90 -16.56 -34.85
N LEU A 1023 -11.58 -17.46 -33.92
CA LEU A 1023 -10.46 -17.45 -32.97
C LEU A 1023 -9.09 -17.13 -33.59
N GLY A 1024 -8.31 -16.29 -32.89
CA GLY A 1024 -6.85 -16.23 -33.01
C GLY A 1024 -6.18 -16.81 -31.76
N THR A 1025 -5.61 -18.01 -31.85
CA THR A 1025 -4.80 -18.63 -30.79
C THR A 1025 -3.58 -19.34 -31.36
N ALA A 1026 -2.41 -18.89 -30.91
CA ALA A 1026 -1.20 -19.66 -30.62
C ALA A 1026 -0.84 -20.94 -31.42
N VAL A 1027 0.40 -20.90 -31.95
CA VAL A 1027 1.39 -22.01 -31.94
C VAL A 1027 1.28 -23.11 -33.03
N LEU A 1028 2.47 -23.67 -33.29
CA LEU A 1028 2.90 -24.57 -34.36
C LEU A 1028 2.26 -25.99 -34.35
N LEU A 1029 2.52 -26.70 -35.46
CA LEU A 1029 2.76 -28.15 -35.57
C LEU A 1029 1.59 -29.11 -35.26
N VAL A 1030 1.11 -29.79 -36.31
CA VAL A 1030 0.45 -31.10 -36.20
C VAL A 1030 0.88 -32.02 -37.35
N LEU A 1031 1.51 -33.14 -36.98
CA LEU A 1031 1.69 -34.41 -37.73
C LEU A 1031 2.28 -34.40 -39.15
N GLU A 1032 3.48 -34.97 -39.27
CA GLU A 1032 3.69 -36.07 -40.21
C GLU A 1032 3.49 -37.43 -39.48
N MET A 1033 3.57 -38.56 -40.20
CA MET A 1033 2.96 -39.83 -39.79
C MET A 1033 3.93 -40.95 -39.39
N LEU A 1034 3.42 -41.87 -38.56
CA LEU A 1034 3.73 -43.32 -38.56
C LEU A 1034 5.19 -43.75 -38.33
N LEU A 1035 5.62 -43.78 -37.06
CA LEU A 1035 5.92 -45.04 -36.35
C LEU A 1035 5.99 -44.86 -34.82
#